data_AF-A0A8H7FY83-F1
#
_entry.id   AF-A0A8H7FY83-F1
#
_cell.length_a   1.000
_cell.length_b   1.000
_cell.length_c   1.000
_cell.angle_alpha   90.00
_cell.angle_beta   90.00
_cell.angle_gamma   90.00
#
_symmetry.space_group_name_H-M   'P 1'
#
loop_
_entity.id
_entity.type
_entity.pdbx_description
1 polymer ?
#
loop_
_entity_poly.entity_id
_entity_poly.type
_entity_poly.pdbx_seq_one_letter_code
_entity_poly.pdbx_strand_id
1 'polypeptide(L)'
;MSEFRKIADSQNPTKAMHSALARPPQKCLPSGRISCSSSPTVRLHLRDRGAWLTCADLGFSDLGCFGSEISTPHLDKLAAQGSNVPRARELTRVYPVHTAAACSPTRSMLLSGTDNHIAGVGVMAEQKSADYKRWDAPGHEGYLNYRVAALPELLQDAGYHTLLSGKWHLGLKPAHGPHARGFDRSFALLPGASNHYGWEPQFGGDMPMPRFMENLPPLYVADGVKVDVKANTTNDPAGFFSSDHYASTLIGYLDARPREQPFFAFLPFAAPHWPLQVHRAYRDRYRGKYAAGPEALRQQRLARLRELGLVGADVVPHEVEAPGETEWARLSDEERALSARAMETYAGMVENLDYNVGRVLAHLEAIGEAENTFVLFMSDNGAEGAAYEARPVMGADLMAVIDRYYDNSLENIGEHNSFVWYGPRWAQAATGASSVAICQPFKMLITALAAPSRLYKMFSTEGGIRVPLIVKYPAWTQHAGGTVARAFSTVMDVTPTILELAGVAHPGANPFRGRAVEPVRGKSWAPFFAAIRSLGGDAAAIHGAADPAVGWELFGRAALRRGTWKIVHMPPWAHGTGEWELYDLARDPGETRDLAAELPGKLAELLAQWEVYVRETGVVWGAALAPGVVEFDGDRRDVLGGDPVDDQSTINSISRGRMLDEEAELRKMRYLDKSNQSIPDMARSAPMLFRSLRTARLLSLHFLSLLLCATVIIADDAESSSVTFEEHHTVYHGSGEFGTPSFASVGQHRMDASPTMKTRPTTVYRPRSQAALEHARLRSLRHGESEEVEWDLVHTRGPDVQDKHTLSQLARMTSNAYALPGKDWFDIDPIWNMSYPFGWEDDQDGFRGHAFVSTDESTVVLAIKGTTLTGVTSKKDKFNDNLLFSCCCAWVDITWAFSTVCKCHEKSYRCDTTCLSDALIQDSMFYLIGVDIVNNVTAMYPDSNIWLVGHSLGGALAALLGSTFGLPSVAFESPGERMAATRLHLPIPPSTSSSPWAGAPVTHVYHNADPIPQGTCTGIGSPCAHAGYALETRCHLGKSIVYDAVGKLGWGVDIRRHPIRQVITKVIEANETWEDGRDVPLAREEEDCVDCFKWEFFENI
;
A
#
# COMPACT_ATOMS: atom_id res chain seq x y z
N MET A 1 -32.65 50.13 30.11
CA MET A 1 -33.30 51.22 30.89
C MET A 1 -33.45 52.43 29.97
N SER A 2 -34.24 53.42 30.39
CA SER A 2 -34.58 54.63 29.62
C SER A 2 -33.39 55.41 29.08
N GLU A 3 -33.24 55.46 27.76
CA GLU A 3 -33.44 56.70 26.96
C GLU A 3 -34.34 56.31 25.77
N PHE A 4 -35.62 56.68 25.81
CA PHE A 4 -36.19 57.95 25.33
C PHE A 4 -36.23 57.99 23.79
N ARG A 5 -37.35 57.60 23.16
CA ARG A 5 -38.61 58.36 22.97
C ARG A 5 -38.54 59.44 21.87
N LYS A 6 -39.39 59.22 20.85
CA LYS A 6 -39.99 60.24 19.95
C LYS A 6 -38.97 60.84 18.97
N ILE A 7 -39.34 61.15 17.73
CA ILE A 7 -40.59 61.70 17.19
C ILE A 7 -41.10 60.76 16.07
N ALA A 8 -42.32 60.18 16.13
CA ALA A 8 -43.65 60.81 16.02
C ALA A 8 -43.87 61.43 14.61
N ASP A 9 -44.94 61.20 13.84
CA ASP A 9 -46.32 60.80 14.17
C ASP A 9 -47.05 60.04 13.03
N SER A 10 -48.28 59.61 13.32
CA SER A 10 -49.36 59.21 12.39
C SER A 10 -49.38 57.78 11.82
N GLN A 11 -50.04 56.91 12.59
CA GLN A 11 -51.12 56.00 12.17
C GLN A 11 -51.53 56.00 10.67
N ASN A 12 -51.41 54.84 9.99
CA ASN A 12 -52.60 54.03 9.62
C ASN A 12 -52.24 52.68 8.98
N PRO A 13 -52.90 51.57 9.35
CA PRO A 13 -52.69 50.26 8.74
C PRO A 13 -53.74 49.97 7.63
N THR A 14 -53.37 50.09 6.35
CA THR A 14 -53.87 49.27 5.21
C THR A 14 -53.42 49.86 3.87
N LYS A 15 -52.50 49.18 3.15
CA LYS A 15 -52.55 49.10 1.67
C LYS A 15 -51.64 48.03 1.06
N ALA A 16 -51.86 46.76 1.44
CA ALA A 16 -51.25 45.62 0.73
C ALA A 16 -52.01 44.29 0.94
N MET A 17 -53.36 44.28 0.89
CA MET A 17 -54.10 43.02 0.73
C MET A 17 -55.50 43.22 0.12
N HIS A 18 -55.81 42.37 -0.87
CA HIS A 18 -57.12 42.03 -1.46
C HIS A 18 -57.92 43.04 -2.32
N SER A 19 -58.15 42.60 -3.56
CA SER A 19 -59.50 42.24 -4.06
C SER A 19 -59.34 40.95 -4.89
N ALA A 20 -59.96 39.79 -4.66
CA ALA A 20 -61.18 39.39 -3.96
C ALA A 20 -62.52 39.73 -4.66
N LEU A 21 -62.98 38.76 -5.48
CA LEU A 21 -64.39 38.36 -5.75
C LEU A 21 -65.36 39.34 -6.46
N ALA A 22 -65.63 39.10 -7.77
CA ALA A 22 -66.99 39.12 -8.38
C ALA A 22 -67.04 38.67 -9.88
N ARG A 23 -67.66 37.50 -10.14
CA ARG A 23 -68.57 37.03 -11.24
C ARG A 23 -68.47 37.52 -12.75
N PRO A 24 -69.10 36.81 -13.73
CA PRO A 24 -68.58 36.54 -15.11
C PRO A 24 -69.31 37.32 -16.26
N PRO A 25 -69.27 36.99 -17.59
CA PRO A 25 -68.54 35.92 -18.34
C PRO A 25 -67.92 36.27 -19.73
N GLN A 26 -67.00 35.42 -20.27
CA GLN A 26 -67.06 34.87 -21.66
C GLN A 26 -66.01 33.74 -21.94
N LYS A 27 -66.30 32.92 -22.97
CA LYS A 27 -65.59 31.69 -23.47
C LYS A 27 -64.62 32.05 -24.64
N CYS A 28 -63.66 31.25 -25.17
CA CYS A 28 -63.27 29.83 -25.06
C CYS A 28 -61.82 29.55 -25.60
N LEU A 29 -61.07 28.60 -24.99
CA LEU A 29 -60.14 27.56 -25.57
C LEU A 29 -58.92 27.90 -26.50
N PRO A 30 -57.85 27.06 -26.59
CA PRO A 30 -57.27 26.15 -25.57
C PRO A 30 -55.71 26.01 -25.53
N SER A 31 -55.17 25.63 -24.34
CA SER A 31 -53.95 24.78 -24.02
C SER A 31 -52.58 25.05 -24.68
N GLY A 32 -51.42 24.95 -24.00
CA GLY A 32 -51.00 24.56 -22.63
C GLY A 32 -49.47 24.29 -22.66
N ARG A 33 -48.66 24.18 -21.59
CA ARG A 33 -48.83 24.12 -20.12
C ARG A 33 -47.72 24.94 -19.43
N ILE A 34 -47.88 25.26 -18.14
CA ILE A 34 -46.85 25.87 -17.26
C ILE A 34 -46.41 24.84 -16.22
N SER A 35 -45.15 24.87 -15.77
CA SER A 35 -44.71 24.31 -14.47
C SER A 35 -43.98 25.38 -13.64
N CYS A 36 -43.91 25.15 -12.32
CA CYS A 36 -43.58 26.19 -11.34
C CYS A 36 -42.10 26.59 -11.27
N SER A 37 -41.87 27.84 -10.90
CA SER A 37 -40.56 28.43 -10.60
C SER A 37 -39.94 27.88 -9.32
N SER A 38 -38.70 27.40 -9.42
CA SER A 38 -37.78 27.24 -8.29
C SER A 38 -36.94 28.50 -8.09
N SER A 39 -36.50 28.75 -6.85
CA SER A 39 -35.56 29.83 -6.52
C SER A 39 -34.22 29.63 -7.26
N PRO A 40 -33.50 30.71 -7.63
CA PRO A 40 -32.22 30.60 -8.32
C PRO A 40 -31.10 30.16 -7.36
N THR A 41 -30.99 28.85 -7.14
CA THR A 41 -29.80 28.26 -6.53
C THR A 41 -28.64 28.43 -7.49
N VAL A 42 -27.72 29.36 -7.19
CA VAL A 42 -26.50 29.56 -7.98
C VAL A 42 -25.60 28.34 -7.78
N ARG A 43 -25.75 27.33 -8.64
CA ARG A 43 -24.82 26.19 -8.71
C ARG A 43 -23.52 26.68 -9.33
N LEU A 44 -22.45 26.65 -8.54
CA LEU A 44 -21.10 26.97 -8.95
C LEU A 44 -20.46 25.71 -9.54
N HIS A 45 -20.09 25.76 -10.81
CA HIS A 45 -19.35 24.68 -11.47
C HIS A 45 -18.06 25.27 -12.07
N LEU A 46 -16.94 24.56 -11.95
CA LEU A 46 -15.70 24.86 -12.66
C LEU A 46 -15.75 24.42 -14.12
N ARG A 47 -16.86 23.86 -14.61
CA ARG A 47 -17.01 23.40 -16.00
C ARG A 47 -16.72 24.50 -17.04
N ASP A 48 -16.84 25.76 -16.63
CA ASP A 48 -16.49 26.95 -17.42
C ASP A 48 -15.26 27.71 -16.83
N ARG A 49 -14.38 27.04 -16.05
CA ARG A 49 -13.40 27.68 -15.14
C ARG A 49 -12.10 26.89 -14.96
N GLY A 50 -11.01 27.56 -14.59
CA GLY A 50 -9.72 26.94 -14.29
C GLY A 50 -9.55 26.42 -12.86
N ALA A 51 -8.58 25.53 -12.67
CA ALA A 51 -8.01 25.16 -11.39
C ALA A 51 -6.47 25.20 -11.49
N TRP A 52 -5.82 25.78 -10.50
CA TRP A 52 -4.36 25.81 -10.36
C TRP A 52 -3.94 25.32 -8.97
N LEU A 53 -3.05 24.35 -8.97
CA LEU A 53 -2.51 23.66 -7.80
C LEU A 53 -0.99 23.83 -7.80
N THR A 54 -0.41 24.18 -6.66
CA THR A 54 1.05 24.27 -6.52
C THR A 54 1.52 23.72 -5.17
N CYS A 55 2.61 22.97 -5.21
CA CYS A 55 3.21 22.27 -4.08
C CYS A 55 4.71 22.52 -4.02
N ALA A 56 5.30 22.62 -2.83
CA ALA A 56 6.72 22.89 -2.62
C ALA A 56 7.17 22.45 -1.22
N ASP A 57 8.32 21.79 -1.11
CA ASP A 57 8.83 21.17 0.13
C ASP A 57 9.23 22.22 1.24
N LEU A 58 8.25 22.95 1.79
CA LEU A 58 8.35 24.09 2.72
C LEU A 58 8.03 23.72 4.17
N GLY A 59 8.67 24.40 5.13
CA GLY A 59 8.27 24.34 6.54
C GLY A 59 7.04 25.19 6.87
N PHE A 60 6.42 24.90 8.01
CA PHE A 60 5.11 25.45 8.38
C PHE A 60 5.08 26.98 8.49
N SER A 61 6.12 27.58 9.07
CA SER A 61 6.19 29.03 9.32
C SER A 61 7.03 29.82 8.32
N ASP A 62 7.40 29.24 7.17
CA ASP A 62 8.36 29.87 6.23
C ASP A 62 7.77 30.95 5.32
N LEU A 63 6.45 31.09 5.27
CA LEU A 63 5.77 32.21 4.60
C LEU A 63 5.50 33.36 5.59
N GLY A 64 5.61 34.61 5.16
CA GLY A 64 5.35 35.78 6.02
C GLY A 64 3.95 35.79 6.63
N CYS A 65 2.95 35.32 5.87
CA CYS A 65 1.59 35.09 6.33
C CYS A 65 1.45 33.95 7.36
N PHE A 66 2.43 33.05 7.48
CA PHE A 66 2.58 32.04 8.53
C PHE A 66 3.66 32.40 9.57
N GLY A 67 4.13 33.64 9.58
CA GLY A 67 5.00 34.20 10.62
C GLY A 67 6.49 34.28 10.29
N SER A 68 6.86 34.09 9.03
CA SER A 68 8.23 34.21 8.55
C SER A 68 8.76 35.65 8.48
N GLU A 69 10.07 35.77 8.58
CA GLU A 69 10.85 36.91 8.12
C GLU A 69 11.23 36.84 6.63
N ILE A 70 11.04 35.69 5.97
CA ILE A 70 11.31 35.51 4.54
C ILE A 70 10.34 36.36 3.73
N SER A 71 10.84 37.02 2.69
CA SER A 71 10.03 37.90 1.83
C SER A 71 9.18 37.09 0.86
N THR A 72 7.93 36.80 1.23
CA THR A 72 6.94 36.10 0.38
C THR A 72 5.75 36.99 -0.01
N PRO A 73 5.96 38.17 -0.63
CA PRO A 73 4.91 39.17 -0.83
C PRO A 73 3.73 38.71 -1.70
N HIS A 74 3.90 37.76 -2.62
CA HIS A 74 2.81 37.30 -3.48
C HIS A 74 1.88 36.33 -2.75
N LEU A 75 2.44 35.36 -2.02
CA LEU A 75 1.72 34.44 -1.14
C LEU A 75 1.12 35.18 0.06
N ASP A 76 1.81 36.16 0.62
CA ASP A 76 1.29 36.99 1.69
C ASP A 76 0.11 37.84 1.22
N LYS A 77 0.18 38.41 0.02
CA LYS A 77 -0.96 39.07 -0.64
C LYS A 77 -2.09 38.07 -0.94
N LEU A 78 -1.78 36.83 -1.28
CA LEU A 78 -2.74 35.73 -1.45
C LEU A 78 -3.35 35.24 -0.11
N ALA A 79 -2.79 35.64 1.03
CA ALA A 79 -3.26 35.28 2.36
C ALA A 79 -3.63 36.49 3.23
N ALA A 80 -3.70 37.70 2.65
CA ALA A 80 -3.91 38.94 3.40
C ALA A 80 -5.38 39.18 3.77
N GLN A 81 -5.60 39.74 4.96
CA GLN A 81 -6.88 40.33 5.34
C GLN A 81 -7.00 41.75 4.74
N GLY A 82 -8.21 42.18 4.39
CA GLY A 82 -8.43 43.38 3.58
C GLY A 82 -7.93 44.69 4.22
N SER A 83 -7.44 45.62 3.38
CA SER A 83 -7.20 47.01 3.78
C SER A 83 -7.54 48.01 2.67
N ASN A 84 -8.58 48.82 2.94
CA ASN A 84 -8.85 50.17 2.39
C ASN A 84 -8.80 50.43 0.86
N VAL A 85 -8.95 49.42 -0.01
CA VAL A 85 -9.17 49.63 -1.45
C VAL A 85 -10.45 48.90 -1.92
N PRO A 86 -11.43 49.57 -2.58
CA PRO A 86 -12.75 48.99 -2.92
C PRO A 86 -12.79 47.82 -3.95
N ARG A 87 -11.67 47.15 -4.21
CA ARG A 87 -11.55 45.99 -5.13
C ARG A 87 -10.62 44.88 -4.65
N ALA A 88 -10.08 44.97 -3.42
CA ALA A 88 -9.28 43.89 -2.85
C ALA A 88 -10.18 42.68 -2.55
N ARG A 89 -9.85 41.53 -3.15
CA ARG A 89 -10.65 40.30 -3.03
C ARG A 89 -10.11 39.48 -1.87
N GLU A 90 -11.00 39.19 -0.91
CA GLU A 90 -10.69 38.47 0.33
C GLU A 90 -10.38 36.98 0.08
N LEU A 91 -9.58 36.37 0.95
CA LEU A 91 -8.96 35.05 0.78
C LEU A 91 -8.91 34.27 2.10
N THR A 92 -8.96 32.94 2.06
CA THR A 92 -9.07 32.11 3.27
C THR A 92 -7.78 31.34 3.54
N ARG A 93 -7.22 31.51 4.74
CA ARG A 93 -6.16 30.63 5.26
C ARG A 93 -6.82 29.38 5.82
N VAL A 94 -6.41 28.21 5.35
CA VAL A 94 -6.98 26.92 5.77
C VAL A 94 -5.92 26.20 6.56
N TYR A 95 -6.20 25.89 7.82
CA TYR A 95 -5.20 25.33 8.71
C TYR A 95 -5.88 24.63 9.91
N PRO A 96 -5.66 23.33 10.18
CA PRO A 96 -4.58 22.48 9.67
C PRO A 96 -4.97 21.52 8.54
N VAL A 97 -4.14 21.47 7.48
CA VAL A 97 -4.14 20.35 6.52
C VAL A 97 -2.96 19.41 6.79
N HIS A 98 -3.18 18.11 6.57
CA HIS A 98 -2.19 17.06 6.81
C HIS A 98 -1.84 16.32 5.51
N THR A 99 -0.56 16.14 5.26
CA THR A 99 0.03 15.37 4.15
C THR A 99 0.49 14.00 4.64
N ALA A 100 1.17 13.21 3.81
CA ALA A 100 2.06 12.19 4.32
C ALA A 100 3.35 12.84 4.88
N ALA A 101 4.21 12.03 5.49
CA ALA A 101 5.49 12.47 6.04
C ALA A 101 6.58 12.75 4.97
N ALA A 102 6.32 12.44 3.69
CA ALA A 102 7.27 12.60 2.59
C ALA A 102 6.58 12.86 1.23
N CYS A 103 7.38 13.40 0.30
CA CYS A 103 6.96 13.98 -0.96
C CYS A 103 6.22 13.04 -1.92
N SER A 104 6.77 11.87 -2.28
CA SER A 104 6.10 10.96 -3.22
C SER A 104 4.82 10.31 -2.66
N PRO A 105 4.75 9.86 -1.39
CA PRO A 105 3.49 9.50 -0.72
C PRO A 105 2.44 10.62 -0.77
N THR A 106 2.79 11.86 -0.43
CA THR A 106 1.83 12.97 -0.48
C THR A 106 1.34 13.24 -1.89
N ARG A 107 2.21 13.18 -2.89
CA ARG A 107 1.86 13.44 -4.30
C ARG A 107 0.93 12.36 -4.85
N SER A 108 1.06 11.10 -4.40
CA SER A 108 0.14 10.03 -4.79
C SER A 108 -1.24 10.20 -4.14
N MET A 109 -1.30 10.60 -2.87
CA MET A 109 -2.55 10.94 -2.18
C MET A 109 -3.25 12.16 -2.80
N LEU A 110 -2.49 13.21 -3.10
CA LEU A 110 -2.98 14.46 -3.69
C LEU A 110 -3.71 14.24 -5.01
N LEU A 111 -3.12 13.43 -5.90
CA LEU A 111 -3.64 13.18 -7.24
C LEU A 111 -4.64 12.02 -7.32
N SER A 112 -4.85 11.26 -6.25
CA SER A 112 -5.82 10.15 -6.22
C SER A 112 -7.00 10.37 -5.27
N GLY A 113 -6.84 11.20 -4.23
CA GLY A 113 -7.83 11.36 -3.16
C GLY A 113 -7.92 10.17 -2.20
N THR A 114 -6.97 9.25 -2.23
CA THR A 114 -6.88 8.08 -1.35
C THR A 114 -5.49 7.95 -0.72
N ASP A 115 -5.26 6.90 0.07
CA ASP A 115 -4.04 6.70 0.84
C ASP A 115 -2.81 6.31 -0.04
N ASN A 116 -1.59 6.64 0.40
CA ASN A 116 -0.38 6.32 -0.36
C ASN A 116 -0.11 4.81 -0.49
N HIS A 117 -0.51 4.01 0.50
CA HIS A 117 -0.42 2.54 0.49
C HIS A 117 -1.41 1.90 -0.49
N ILE A 118 -2.44 2.64 -0.93
CA ILE A 118 -3.33 2.22 -2.02
C ILE A 118 -2.78 2.71 -3.37
N ALA A 119 -2.37 3.97 -3.42
CA ALA A 119 -2.01 4.68 -4.65
C ALA A 119 -0.64 4.28 -5.27
N GLY A 120 0.10 3.36 -4.64
CA GLY A 120 1.33 2.76 -5.21
C GLY A 120 2.65 3.25 -4.63
N VAL A 121 2.58 4.02 -3.54
CA VAL A 121 3.74 4.60 -2.85
C VAL A 121 3.61 4.37 -1.34
N GLY A 122 3.31 3.13 -0.93
CA GLY A 122 3.39 2.71 0.48
C GLY A 122 4.77 2.97 1.08
N VAL A 123 5.83 2.76 0.28
CA VAL A 123 7.20 3.20 0.62
C VAL A 123 7.81 3.92 -0.60
N MET A 124 8.70 4.88 -0.34
CA MET A 124 9.41 5.65 -1.37
C MET A 124 10.31 4.76 -2.26
N ALA A 125 10.22 4.90 -3.58
CA ALA A 125 10.93 4.07 -4.56
C ALA A 125 12.46 4.00 -4.33
N GLU A 126 13.07 5.10 -3.89
CA GLU A 126 14.50 5.21 -3.59
C GLU A 126 14.95 4.24 -2.47
N GLN A 127 14.01 3.80 -1.63
CA GLN A 127 14.25 2.87 -0.52
C GLN A 127 13.90 1.41 -0.86
N LYS A 128 13.46 1.12 -2.09
CA LYS A 128 13.21 -0.26 -2.58
C LYS A 128 14.41 -1.19 -2.44
N SER A 129 15.58 -0.56 -2.40
CA SER A 129 16.88 -1.20 -2.23
C SER A 129 17.15 -1.67 -0.77
N ALA A 130 16.45 -1.16 0.24
CA ALA A 130 16.77 -1.47 1.65
C ALA A 130 16.06 -2.74 2.20
N ASP A 131 14.91 -3.14 1.65
CA ASP A 131 14.02 -4.10 2.33
C ASP A 131 13.19 -4.98 1.36
N TYR A 132 13.84 -5.59 0.37
CA TYR A 132 13.21 -6.17 -0.84
C TYR A 132 12.00 -7.11 -0.59
N LYS A 133 11.91 -7.79 0.55
CA LYS A 133 10.80 -8.70 0.89
C LYS A 133 9.45 -7.98 1.09
N ARG A 134 9.42 -6.66 1.38
CA ARG A 134 8.18 -5.88 1.55
C ARG A 134 7.55 -5.35 0.26
N TRP A 135 8.20 -5.51 -0.89
CA TRP A 135 7.88 -4.75 -2.11
C TRP A 135 7.06 -5.50 -3.15
N ASP A 136 6.73 -6.77 -2.87
CA ASP A 136 5.80 -7.58 -3.68
C ASP A 136 4.37 -7.51 -3.12
N ALA A 137 4.06 -6.42 -2.42
CA ALA A 137 2.74 -6.13 -1.87
C ALA A 137 1.97 -5.15 -2.77
N PRO A 138 0.63 -5.29 -2.87
CA PRO A 138 -0.22 -4.27 -3.44
C PRO A 138 0.09 -2.86 -2.94
N GLY A 139 0.15 -1.88 -3.84
CA GLY A 139 0.33 -0.48 -3.45
C GLY A 139 1.75 -0.09 -3.02
N HIS A 140 2.71 -1.02 -3.11
CA HIS A 140 4.13 -0.79 -2.83
C HIS A 140 4.97 -0.78 -4.12
N GLU A 141 4.35 -0.49 -5.27
CA GLU A 141 4.99 -0.63 -6.58
C GLU A 141 6.14 0.39 -6.81
N GLY A 142 6.10 1.55 -6.14
CA GLY A 142 7.09 2.62 -6.22
C GLY A 142 6.77 3.71 -7.26
N TYR A 143 5.52 3.79 -7.69
CA TYR A 143 5.02 4.77 -8.67
C TYR A 143 3.50 4.93 -8.49
N LEU A 144 2.90 5.99 -9.03
CA LEU A 144 1.43 6.11 -9.01
C LEU A 144 0.83 4.96 -9.82
N ASN A 145 0.21 4.00 -9.14
CA ASN A 145 -0.25 2.77 -9.76
C ASN A 145 -1.59 2.95 -10.49
N TYR A 146 -2.03 1.91 -11.19
CA TYR A 146 -3.27 1.93 -11.98
C TYR A 146 -4.53 1.53 -11.19
N ARG A 147 -4.40 1.20 -9.90
CA ARG A 147 -5.54 0.99 -8.97
C ARG A 147 -6.25 2.29 -8.61
N VAL A 148 -5.71 3.45 -8.99
CA VAL A 148 -6.33 4.76 -8.79
C VAL A 148 -6.59 5.45 -10.13
N ALA A 149 -7.70 6.19 -10.22
CA ALA A 149 -7.94 7.16 -11.28
C ALA A 149 -7.31 8.49 -10.86
N ALA A 150 -6.29 8.96 -11.58
CA ALA A 150 -5.67 10.24 -11.22
C ALA A 150 -6.64 11.40 -11.55
N LEU A 151 -6.70 12.41 -10.68
CA LEU A 151 -7.42 13.67 -10.89
C LEU A 151 -7.26 14.24 -12.31
N PRO A 152 -6.04 14.37 -12.89
CA PRO A 152 -5.87 14.76 -14.29
C PRO A 152 -6.55 13.82 -15.30
N GLU A 153 -6.52 12.49 -15.13
CA GLU A 153 -7.25 11.58 -16.03
C GLU A 153 -8.77 11.83 -15.99
N LEU A 154 -9.32 12.06 -14.78
CA LEU A 154 -10.74 12.33 -14.57
C LEU A 154 -11.18 13.68 -15.16
N LEU A 155 -10.35 14.71 -15.01
CA LEU A 155 -10.60 16.04 -15.56
C LEU A 155 -10.42 16.08 -17.10
N GLN A 156 -9.45 15.35 -17.63
CA GLN A 156 -9.24 15.17 -19.07
C GLN A 156 -10.47 14.53 -19.74
N ASP A 157 -11.02 13.44 -19.18
CA ASP A 157 -12.25 12.81 -19.67
C ASP A 157 -13.50 13.72 -19.52
N ALA A 158 -13.45 14.70 -18.60
CA ALA A 158 -14.48 15.73 -18.44
C ALA A 158 -14.29 16.96 -19.36
N GLY A 159 -13.24 17.02 -20.18
CA GLY A 159 -12.98 18.09 -21.15
C GLY A 159 -12.13 19.26 -20.63
N TYR A 160 -11.38 19.07 -19.54
CA TYR A 160 -10.35 20.02 -19.10
C TYR A 160 -9.05 19.81 -19.88
N HIS A 161 -8.37 20.90 -20.20
CA HIS A 161 -6.98 20.84 -20.66
C HIS A 161 -6.03 20.72 -19.46
N THR A 162 -5.26 19.64 -19.40
CA THR A 162 -4.44 19.30 -18.23
C THR A 162 -2.96 19.64 -18.45
N LEU A 163 -2.41 20.46 -17.55
CA LEU A 163 -1.09 21.08 -17.66
C LEU A 163 -0.22 20.76 -16.44
N LEU A 164 1.02 20.31 -16.63
CA LEU A 164 2.00 20.14 -15.56
C LEU A 164 3.33 20.84 -15.87
N SER A 165 3.91 21.53 -14.89
CA SER A 165 5.34 21.88 -14.95
C SER A 165 6.01 21.71 -13.58
N GLY A 166 7.01 20.83 -13.47
CA GLY A 166 7.81 20.66 -12.24
C GLY A 166 8.08 19.21 -11.78
N LYS A 167 8.27 19.00 -10.48
CA LYS A 167 8.62 17.70 -9.87
C LYS A 167 7.43 16.71 -9.90
N TRP A 168 7.58 15.60 -10.61
CA TRP A 168 6.59 14.51 -10.67
C TRP A 168 6.70 13.58 -9.47
N HIS A 169 7.85 12.91 -9.33
CA HIS A 169 8.17 11.98 -8.23
C HIS A 169 7.20 10.79 -8.06
N LEU A 170 6.50 10.40 -9.14
CA LEU A 170 5.50 9.33 -9.12
C LEU A 170 5.75 8.25 -10.18
N GLY A 171 7.00 8.11 -10.63
CA GLY A 171 7.44 7.07 -11.55
C GLY A 171 8.43 7.58 -12.60
N LEU A 172 9.45 6.78 -12.92
CA LEU A 172 10.53 7.16 -13.85
C LEU A 172 10.31 6.68 -15.30
N LYS A 173 9.42 5.70 -15.51
CA LYS A 173 9.12 5.14 -16.84
C LYS A 173 8.10 5.98 -17.60
N PRO A 174 8.14 6.03 -18.96
CA PRO A 174 7.13 6.73 -19.76
C PRO A 174 5.69 6.32 -19.45
N ALA A 175 5.45 5.03 -19.18
CA ALA A 175 4.15 4.49 -18.80
C ALA A 175 3.62 4.96 -17.43
N HIS A 176 4.48 5.56 -16.58
CA HIS A 176 4.14 6.07 -15.24
C HIS A 176 4.37 7.60 -15.14
N GLY A 177 4.83 8.24 -16.22
CA GLY A 177 5.05 9.69 -16.27
C GLY A 177 3.75 10.49 -16.40
N PRO A 178 3.82 11.83 -16.25
CA PRO A 178 2.63 12.69 -16.26
C PRO A 178 1.73 12.52 -17.49
N HIS A 179 2.33 12.38 -18.67
CA HIS A 179 1.57 12.24 -19.92
C HIS A 179 0.71 10.98 -19.95
N ALA A 180 1.24 9.84 -19.50
CA ALA A 180 0.47 8.60 -19.34
C ALA A 180 -0.60 8.69 -18.23
N ARG A 181 -0.41 9.59 -17.26
CA ARG A 181 -1.32 9.84 -16.14
C ARG A 181 -2.21 11.08 -16.33
N GLY A 182 -2.59 11.37 -17.58
CA GLY A 182 -3.69 12.29 -17.90
C GLY A 182 -3.31 13.75 -18.06
N PHE A 183 -2.02 14.11 -18.17
CA PHE A 183 -1.58 15.46 -18.53
C PHE A 183 -1.40 15.62 -20.04
N ASP A 184 -2.22 16.47 -20.68
CA ASP A 184 -2.14 16.80 -22.10
C ASP A 184 -0.79 17.45 -22.44
N ARG A 185 -0.36 18.41 -21.61
CA ARG A 185 0.97 19.04 -21.69
C ARG A 185 1.70 18.89 -20.37
N SER A 186 2.96 18.46 -20.42
CA SER A 186 3.79 18.27 -19.24
C SER A 186 5.26 18.58 -19.51
N PHE A 187 5.91 19.26 -18.57
CA PHE A 187 7.37 19.32 -18.45
C PHE A 187 7.75 18.93 -17.03
N ALA A 188 8.43 17.81 -16.85
CA ALA A 188 8.57 17.21 -15.53
C ALA A 188 9.99 16.74 -15.21
N LEU A 189 10.45 17.03 -13.99
CA LEU A 189 11.53 16.30 -13.33
C LEU A 189 10.91 15.00 -12.77
N LEU A 190 11.38 13.83 -13.22
CA LEU A 190 10.82 12.56 -12.75
C LEU A 190 11.28 12.14 -11.34
N PRO A 191 12.57 12.27 -10.95
CA PRO A 191 13.06 11.92 -9.62
C PRO A 191 12.58 12.85 -8.48
N GLY A 192 12.90 12.48 -7.24
CA GLY A 192 12.52 13.23 -6.04
C GLY A 192 13.27 14.55 -5.84
N ALA A 193 14.50 14.65 -6.35
CA ALA A 193 15.28 15.88 -6.41
C ALA A 193 16.35 15.78 -7.51
N SER A 194 16.95 16.91 -7.86
CA SER A 194 18.10 17.03 -8.75
C SER A 194 18.68 18.45 -8.61
N ASN A 195 19.83 18.72 -9.21
CA ASN A 195 20.45 20.05 -9.24
C ASN A 195 19.52 21.10 -9.86
N HIS A 196 19.30 22.23 -9.18
CA HIS A 196 18.36 23.26 -9.60
C HIS A 196 18.82 24.02 -10.86
N TYR A 197 20.12 24.02 -11.15
CA TYR A 197 20.71 24.58 -12.36
C TYR A 197 20.92 23.52 -13.48
N GLY A 198 20.50 22.27 -13.26
CA GLY A 198 20.66 21.17 -14.22
C GLY A 198 22.11 20.74 -14.44
N TRP A 199 23.00 20.99 -13.46
CA TRP A 199 24.40 20.61 -13.51
C TRP A 199 24.68 19.35 -12.71
N GLU A 200 25.46 18.42 -13.27
CA GLU A 200 25.95 17.24 -12.57
C GLU A 200 27.48 17.18 -12.63
N PRO A 201 28.15 16.76 -11.54
CA PRO A 201 29.60 16.59 -11.52
C PRO A 201 30.06 15.51 -12.52
N GLN A 202 31.25 15.70 -13.08
CA GLN A 202 31.89 14.74 -13.98
C GLN A 202 32.86 13.86 -13.19
N PHE A 203 32.47 12.62 -12.94
CA PHE A 203 33.27 11.66 -12.17
C PHE A 203 34.49 11.18 -12.96
N GLY A 204 35.64 11.07 -12.29
CA GLY A 204 36.85 10.49 -12.86
C GLY A 204 36.85 8.97 -12.79
N GLY A 205 37.41 8.29 -13.80
CA GLY A 205 37.27 6.85 -14.06
C GLY A 205 37.77 5.85 -13.01
N ASP A 206 38.19 6.30 -11.83
CA ASP A 206 38.64 5.46 -10.70
C ASP A 206 37.66 5.48 -9.50
N MET A 207 36.60 6.30 -9.54
CA MET A 207 35.60 6.38 -8.46
C MET A 207 34.19 6.17 -9.06
N PRO A 208 33.43 5.15 -8.62
CA PRO A 208 32.05 4.97 -9.05
C PRO A 208 31.16 6.11 -8.53
N MET A 209 30.07 6.38 -9.25
CA MET A 209 28.99 7.25 -8.80
C MET A 209 28.46 6.75 -7.44
N PRO A 210 28.31 7.60 -6.40
CA PRO A 210 27.63 7.18 -5.19
C PRO A 210 26.17 6.86 -5.50
N ARG A 211 25.68 5.70 -5.04
CA ARG A 211 24.29 5.26 -5.25
C ARG A 211 23.22 6.28 -4.87
N PHE A 212 23.51 7.17 -3.92
CA PHE A 212 22.61 8.28 -3.59
C PHE A 212 22.45 9.28 -4.75
N MET A 213 23.54 9.61 -5.46
CA MET A 213 23.50 10.51 -6.62
C MET A 213 22.95 9.82 -7.88
N GLU A 214 23.08 8.50 -8.00
CA GLU A 214 22.41 7.71 -9.06
C GLU A 214 20.88 7.86 -9.02
N ASN A 215 20.30 8.14 -7.85
CA ASN A 215 18.86 8.35 -7.65
C ASN A 215 18.39 9.79 -7.95
N LEU A 216 19.31 10.73 -8.23
CA LEU A 216 19.03 12.18 -8.37
C LEU A 216 19.33 12.79 -9.77
N PRO A 217 19.30 12.04 -10.89
CA PRO A 217 19.72 12.59 -12.19
C PRO A 217 18.79 13.72 -12.64
N PRO A 218 19.25 14.64 -13.50
CA PRO A 218 18.44 15.69 -14.12
C PRO A 218 17.57 15.07 -15.24
N LEU A 219 16.76 14.08 -14.89
CA LEU A 219 15.88 13.34 -15.78
C LEU A 219 14.59 14.13 -15.99
N TYR A 220 14.63 14.99 -17.00
CA TYR A 220 13.49 15.76 -17.46
C TYR A 220 12.76 15.05 -18.62
N VAL A 221 11.43 15.15 -18.62
CA VAL A 221 10.59 14.75 -19.76
C VAL A 221 9.65 15.89 -20.16
N ALA A 222 9.41 16.03 -21.46
CA ALA A 222 8.34 16.87 -22.01
C ALA A 222 7.36 15.99 -22.78
N ASP A 223 6.08 16.03 -22.44
CA ASP A 223 4.99 15.30 -23.12
C ASP A 223 5.30 13.79 -23.30
N GLY A 224 5.93 13.18 -22.28
CA GLY A 224 6.34 11.76 -22.26
C GLY A 224 7.68 11.44 -22.92
N VAL A 225 8.34 12.41 -23.56
CA VAL A 225 9.64 12.25 -24.23
C VAL A 225 10.76 12.83 -23.36
N LYS A 226 11.89 12.14 -23.21
CA LYS A 226 13.06 12.68 -22.50
C LYS A 226 13.56 13.96 -23.16
N VAL A 227 13.87 14.98 -22.35
CA VAL A 227 14.48 16.23 -22.79
C VAL A 227 15.69 16.56 -21.92
N ASP A 228 16.79 16.95 -22.55
CA ASP A 228 18.00 17.35 -21.83
C ASP A 228 17.95 18.84 -21.51
N VAL A 229 18.11 19.20 -20.24
CA VAL A 229 18.24 20.60 -19.80
C VAL A 229 19.70 21.03 -19.90
N LYS A 230 19.94 22.24 -20.41
CA LYS A 230 21.30 22.79 -20.49
C LYS A 230 21.73 23.33 -19.11
N ALA A 231 22.73 22.69 -18.52
CA ALA A 231 23.36 23.12 -17.27
C ALA A 231 23.74 24.62 -17.29
N ASN A 232 23.32 25.36 -16.25
CA ASN A 232 23.59 26.78 -16.09
C ASN A 232 24.78 27.01 -15.13
N THR A 233 26.00 26.82 -15.64
CA THR A 233 27.24 26.95 -14.86
C THR A 233 27.78 28.37 -14.73
N THR A 234 27.11 29.35 -15.34
CA THR A 234 27.55 30.76 -15.38
C THR A 234 26.69 31.68 -14.52
N ASN A 235 25.66 31.14 -13.86
CA ASN A 235 24.58 31.90 -13.22
C ASN A 235 23.94 32.94 -14.16
N ASP A 236 23.77 32.58 -15.44
CA ASP A 236 23.01 33.39 -16.39
C ASP A 236 21.54 33.42 -15.92
N PRO A 237 20.93 34.59 -15.64
CA PRO A 237 19.52 34.68 -15.27
C PRO A 237 18.56 34.20 -16.37
N ALA A 238 19.02 34.07 -17.62
CA ALA A 238 18.28 33.46 -18.73
C ALA A 238 18.57 31.97 -18.93
N GLY A 239 19.53 31.40 -18.18
CA GLY A 239 19.84 29.98 -18.20
C GLY A 239 18.80 29.13 -17.46
N PHE A 240 18.99 27.81 -17.44
CA PHE A 240 18.11 26.93 -16.68
C PHE A 240 18.24 27.20 -15.17
N PHE A 241 17.11 27.44 -14.52
CA PHE A 241 16.94 27.35 -13.07
C PHE A 241 15.53 26.80 -12.80
N SER A 242 15.40 25.78 -11.95
CA SER A 242 14.19 24.95 -11.86
C SER A 242 12.90 25.77 -11.70
N SER A 243 12.83 26.64 -10.68
CA SER A 243 11.60 27.39 -10.36
C SER A 243 11.25 28.43 -11.42
N ASP A 244 12.25 29.11 -11.97
CA ASP A 244 12.07 30.09 -13.05
C ASP A 244 11.58 29.42 -14.33
N HIS A 245 12.12 28.23 -14.63
CA HIS A 245 11.76 27.43 -15.80
C HIS A 245 10.35 26.85 -15.66
N TYR A 246 10.00 26.23 -14.54
CA TYR A 246 8.67 25.63 -14.33
C TYR A 246 7.54 26.66 -14.47
N ALA A 247 7.71 27.85 -13.86
CA ALA A 247 6.73 28.92 -14.00
C ALA A 247 6.66 29.47 -15.44
N SER A 248 7.80 29.61 -16.13
CA SER A 248 7.84 30.08 -17.53
C SER A 248 7.14 29.08 -18.47
N THR A 249 7.41 27.80 -18.30
CA THR A 249 6.84 26.72 -19.12
C THR A 249 5.34 26.56 -18.88
N LEU A 250 4.88 26.65 -17.62
CA LEU A 250 3.44 26.65 -17.33
C LEU A 250 2.72 27.88 -17.91
N ILE A 251 3.33 29.07 -17.87
CA ILE A 251 2.79 30.27 -18.53
C ILE A 251 2.68 30.03 -20.05
N GLY A 252 3.71 29.48 -20.68
CA GLY A 252 3.68 29.12 -22.11
C GLY A 252 2.58 28.10 -22.46
N TYR A 253 2.33 27.12 -21.57
CA TYR A 253 1.21 26.18 -21.74
C TYR A 253 -0.17 26.84 -21.54
N LEU A 254 -0.30 27.75 -20.58
CA LEU A 254 -1.52 28.54 -20.37
C LEU A 254 -1.83 29.44 -21.57
N ASP A 255 -0.83 30.03 -22.21
CA ASP A 255 -0.99 30.83 -23.43
C ASP A 255 -1.37 29.97 -24.65
N ALA A 256 -0.80 28.76 -24.77
CA ALA A 256 -0.98 27.88 -25.93
C ALA A 256 -2.25 27.00 -25.89
N ARG A 257 -3.00 26.99 -24.78
CA ARG A 257 -4.18 26.13 -24.60
C ARG A 257 -5.38 26.53 -25.48
N PRO A 258 -6.32 25.62 -25.77
CA PRO A 258 -7.66 25.97 -26.24
C PRO A 258 -8.37 26.85 -25.20
N ARG A 259 -8.76 28.07 -25.58
CA ARG A 259 -9.34 29.04 -24.62
C ARG A 259 -10.81 28.76 -24.29
N GLU A 260 -11.45 27.93 -25.09
CA GLU A 260 -12.82 27.45 -24.93
C GLU A 260 -12.93 26.31 -23.90
N GLN A 261 -11.79 25.74 -23.46
CA GLN A 261 -11.73 24.67 -22.47
C GLN A 261 -11.32 25.20 -21.10
N PRO A 262 -11.92 24.68 -20.00
CA PRO A 262 -11.37 24.87 -18.67
C PRO A 262 -9.99 24.20 -18.56
N PHE A 263 -9.15 24.62 -17.62
CA PHE A 263 -7.81 24.05 -17.44
C PHE A 263 -7.57 23.54 -16.03
N PHE A 264 -6.77 22.49 -15.91
CA PHE A 264 -6.17 22.06 -14.64
C PHE A 264 -4.66 22.22 -14.74
N ALA A 265 -4.09 23.15 -13.98
CA ALA A 265 -2.67 23.45 -13.96
C ALA A 265 -2.04 22.94 -12.66
N PHE A 266 -1.01 22.10 -12.75
CA PHE A 266 -0.22 21.63 -11.61
C PHE A 266 1.22 22.17 -11.71
N LEU A 267 1.64 22.95 -10.72
CA LEU A 267 2.97 23.54 -10.59
C LEU A 267 3.68 23.01 -9.32
N PRO A 268 4.11 21.74 -9.31
CA PRO A 268 4.93 21.20 -8.23
C PRO A 268 6.38 21.71 -8.33
N PHE A 269 6.75 22.69 -7.52
CA PHE A 269 8.14 23.12 -7.44
C PHE A 269 9.05 22.02 -6.87
N ALA A 270 10.33 22.11 -7.20
CA ALA A 270 11.40 21.37 -6.54
C ALA A 270 12.02 22.18 -5.39
N ALA A 271 12.00 23.52 -5.46
CA ALA A 271 12.43 24.37 -4.36
C ALA A 271 11.39 24.34 -3.20
N PRO A 272 11.81 24.56 -1.94
CA PRO A 272 13.17 24.82 -1.46
C PRO A 272 13.91 23.54 -1.00
N HIS A 273 13.67 22.40 -1.65
CA HIS A 273 14.37 21.15 -1.35
C HIS A 273 15.89 21.27 -1.62
N TRP A 274 16.68 20.34 -1.07
CA TRP A 274 18.12 20.26 -1.37
C TRP A 274 18.37 19.67 -2.78
N PRO A 275 19.55 19.94 -3.38
CA PRO A 275 20.64 20.80 -2.86
C PRO A 275 20.26 22.27 -2.82
N LEU A 276 20.51 22.95 -1.69
CA LEU A 276 20.06 24.34 -1.53
C LEU A 276 20.82 25.26 -2.49
N GLN A 277 20.11 25.79 -3.49
CA GLN A 277 20.67 26.46 -4.66
C GLN A 277 19.72 27.58 -5.15
N VAL A 278 20.24 28.80 -5.31
CA VAL A 278 19.47 29.94 -5.85
C VAL A 278 20.40 31.01 -6.41
N HIS A 279 19.95 31.81 -7.38
CA HIS A 279 20.74 32.92 -7.91
C HIS A 279 21.24 33.83 -6.78
N ARG A 280 22.52 34.21 -6.82
CA ARG A 280 23.19 35.09 -5.82
C ARG A 280 22.32 36.26 -5.36
N ALA A 281 21.66 36.92 -6.31
CA ALA A 281 20.82 38.09 -6.09
C ALA A 281 19.59 37.86 -5.18
N TYR A 282 19.20 36.61 -4.90
CA TYR A 282 18.21 36.26 -3.87
C TYR A 282 18.89 35.92 -2.54
N ARG A 283 19.86 34.99 -2.53
CA ARG A 283 20.64 34.59 -1.34
C ARG A 283 21.22 35.80 -0.60
N ASP A 284 21.92 36.67 -1.32
CA ASP A 284 22.68 37.76 -0.71
C ASP A 284 21.79 38.87 -0.10
N ARG A 285 20.46 38.85 -0.32
CA ARG A 285 19.49 39.70 0.42
C ARG A 285 19.39 39.33 1.90
N TYR A 286 19.71 38.09 2.23
CA TYR A 286 19.60 37.54 3.58
C TYR A 286 20.92 37.60 4.36
N ARG A 287 22.00 38.11 3.75
CA ARG A 287 23.35 38.12 4.33
C ARG A 287 23.38 38.72 5.75
N GLY A 288 23.75 37.89 6.73
CA GLY A 288 23.85 38.22 8.15
C GLY A 288 22.53 38.09 8.93
N LYS A 289 21.38 37.87 8.28
CA LYS A 289 20.06 37.80 8.93
C LYS A 289 19.94 36.60 9.88
N TYR A 290 20.64 35.51 9.57
CA TYR A 290 20.61 34.25 10.30
C TYR A 290 21.81 34.04 11.26
N ALA A 291 22.65 35.06 11.47
CA ALA A 291 23.84 34.98 12.32
C ALA A 291 23.55 34.64 13.80
N ALA A 292 22.32 34.87 14.27
CA ALA A 292 21.89 34.51 15.62
C ALA A 292 21.58 33.01 15.81
N GLY A 293 21.52 32.23 14.73
CA GLY A 293 21.33 30.78 14.74
C GLY A 293 19.89 30.29 14.77
N PRO A 294 19.69 28.96 14.63
CA PRO A 294 18.37 28.34 14.47
C PRO A 294 17.48 28.53 15.70
N GLU A 295 18.03 28.49 16.91
CA GLU A 295 17.27 28.72 18.14
C GLU A 295 16.71 30.15 18.20
N ALA A 296 17.51 31.16 17.83
CA ALA A 296 17.04 32.54 17.82
C ALA A 296 15.96 32.76 16.75
N LEU A 297 16.08 32.13 15.58
CA LEU A 297 15.03 32.13 14.55
C LEU A 297 13.76 31.45 15.06
N ARG A 298 13.89 30.26 15.66
CA ARG A 298 12.79 29.46 16.24
C ARG A 298 11.96 30.29 17.22
N GLN A 299 12.62 31.03 18.13
CA GLN A 299 11.97 31.94 19.07
C GLN A 299 11.19 33.08 18.37
N GLN A 300 11.77 33.67 17.32
CA GLN A 300 11.12 34.72 16.52
C GLN A 300 9.87 34.20 15.79
N ARG A 301 9.97 33.03 15.16
CA ARG A 301 8.85 32.36 14.48
C ARG A 301 7.71 32.07 15.45
N LEU A 302 7.98 31.51 16.63
CA LEU A 302 6.91 31.26 17.62
C LEU A 302 6.26 32.55 18.12
N ALA A 303 7.04 33.58 18.43
CA ALA A 303 6.50 34.86 18.86
C ALA A 303 5.55 35.45 17.80
N ARG A 304 5.94 35.38 16.52
CA ARG A 304 5.13 35.86 15.40
C ARG A 304 3.90 34.98 15.12
N LEU A 305 4.02 33.66 15.23
CA LEU A 305 2.91 32.72 15.13
C LEU A 305 1.83 32.95 16.21
N ARG A 306 2.25 33.30 17.43
CA ARG A 306 1.35 33.71 18.52
C ARG A 306 0.70 35.06 18.23
N GLU A 307 1.45 36.04 17.75
CA GLU A 307 0.93 37.36 17.36
C GLU A 307 -0.13 37.26 16.23
N LEU A 308 0.07 36.36 15.26
CA LEU A 308 -0.86 36.10 14.17
C LEU A 308 -2.11 35.29 14.59
N GLY A 309 -2.24 34.89 15.86
CA GLY A 309 -3.36 34.07 16.34
C GLY A 309 -3.43 32.67 15.72
N LEU A 310 -2.31 32.20 15.17
CA LEU A 310 -2.15 30.84 14.69
C LEU A 310 -1.87 29.94 15.89
N VAL A 311 -0.81 30.23 16.66
CA VAL A 311 -0.42 29.49 17.87
C VAL A 311 -1.04 30.12 19.12
N GLY A 312 -1.48 29.30 20.08
CA GLY A 312 -1.94 29.78 21.39
C GLY A 312 -0.80 30.29 22.27
N ALA A 313 -1.11 31.26 23.14
CA ALA A 313 -0.12 31.77 24.10
C ALA A 313 0.30 30.70 25.13
N ASP A 314 -0.60 29.77 25.42
CA ASP A 314 -0.49 28.65 26.36
C ASP A 314 0.05 27.35 25.74
N VAL A 315 0.17 27.27 24.40
CA VAL A 315 0.68 26.07 23.72
C VAL A 315 2.14 25.83 24.12
N VAL A 316 2.38 24.65 24.68
CA VAL A 316 3.71 24.14 25.02
C VAL A 316 4.36 23.57 23.75
N PRO A 317 5.57 24.03 23.40
CA PRO A 317 6.36 23.48 22.31
C PRO A 317 7.10 22.20 22.69
N HIS A 318 7.25 21.31 21.71
CA HIS A 318 8.23 20.23 21.79
C HIS A 318 9.66 20.78 21.96
N GLU A 319 10.55 20.03 22.59
CA GLU A 319 11.98 20.38 22.63
C GLU A 319 12.64 20.09 21.26
N VAL A 320 13.78 20.73 20.97
CA VAL A 320 14.50 20.48 19.71
C VAL A 320 15.26 19.17 19.82
N GLU A 321 14.95 18.22 18.95
CA GLU A 321 15.66 16.96 18.87
C GLU A 321 16.61 16.97 17.66
N ALA A 322 17.91 17.00 17.93
CA ALA A 322 18.97 17.04 16.91
C ALA A 322 20.18 16.22 17.38
N PRO A 323 20.07 14.88 17.44
CA PRO A 323 21.13 14.01 17.94
C PRO A 323 22.34 14.05 17.00
N GLY A 324 23.54 14.04 17.58
CA GLY A 324 24.78 14.16 16.81
C GLY A 324 25.12 15.58 16.33
N GLU A 325 24.18 16.54 16.36
CA GLU A 325 24.46 17.92 15.97
C GLU A 325 24.93 18.80 17.14
N THR A 326 26.03 19.50 16.90
CA THR A 326 26.59 20.49 17.83
C THR A 326 25.66 21.70 17.99
N GLU A 327 25.45 22.11 19.24
CA GLU A 327 24.72 23.33 19.58
C GLU A 327 25.34 24.59 18.95
N TRP A 328 24.51 25.54 18.50
CA TRP A 328 24.96 26.76 17.81
C TRP A 328 26.03 27.56 18.59
N ALA A 329 25.91 27.58 19.91
CA ALA A 329 26.85 28.25 20.82
C ALA A 329 28.20 27.51 20.99
N ARG A 330 28.32 26.27 20.50
CA ARG A 330 29.53 25.43 20.56
C ARG A 330 30.23 25.27 19.21
N LEU A 331 29.57 25.61 18.11
CA LEU A 331 30.19 25.70 16.78
C LEU A 331 31.35 26.72 16.78
N SER A 332 32.28 26.57 15.84
CA SER A 332 33.23 27.62 15.46
C SER A 332 32.55 28.77 14.70
N ASP A 333 33.26 29.87 14.50
CA ASP A 333 32.76 30.98 13.67
C ASP A 333 32.59 30.58 12.20
N GLU A 334 33.42 29.66 11.70
CA GLU A 334 33.36 29.14 10.33
C GLU A 334 32.13 28.24 10.13
N GLU A 335 31.92 27.25 11.02
CA GLU A 335 30.73 26.39 10.97
C GLU A 335 29.42 27.19 11.11
N ARG A 336 29.40 28.21 11.99
CA ARG A 336 28.27 29.15 12.07
C ARG A 336 28.05 29.90 10.77
N ALA A 337 29.11 30.40 10.13
CA ALA A 337 29.00 31.14 8.88
C ALA A 337 28.45 30.25 7.75
N LEU A 338 28.96 29.02 7.61
CA LEU A 338 28.50 28.04 6.62
C LEU A 338 27.03 27.65 6.85
N SER A 339 26.65 27.34 8.10
CA SER A 339 25.28 26.97 8.46
C SER A 339 24.29 28.14 8.30
N ALA A 340 24.67 29.36 8.69
CA ALA A 340 23.87 30.56 8.42
C ALA A 340 23.71 30.78 6.90
N ARG A 341 24.77 30.61 6.11
CA ARG A 341 24.73 30.76 4.65
C ARG A 341 23.81 29.73 3.99
N ALA A 342 23.73 28.50 4.50
CA ALA A 342 22.74 27.52 4.03
C ALA A 342 21.30 28.03 4.26
N MET A 343 21.01 28.65 5.41
CA MET A 343 19.70 29.27 5.69
C MET A 343 19.46 30.54 4.84
N GLU A 344 20.49 31.35 4.57
CA GLU A 344 20.41 32.50 3.63
C GLU A 344 20.02 32.03 2.22
N THR A 345 20.59 30.92 1.76
CA THR A 345 20.25 30.28 0.49
C THR A 345 18.83 29.71 0.51
N TYR A 346 18.42 29.00 1.57
CA TYR A 346 17.06 28.49 1.74
C TYR A 346 16.03 29.63 1.64
N ALA A 347 16.23 30.71 2.39
CA ALA A 347 15.36 31.88 2.35
C ALA A 347 15.30 32.54 0.95
N GLY A 348 16.44 32.60 0.26
CA GLY A 348 16.51 33.03 -1.14
C GLY A 348 15.72 32.12 -2.10
N MET A 349 15.75 30.80 -1.92
CA MET A 349 14.94 29.84 -2.70
C MET A 349 13.44 30.06 -2.49
N VAL A 350 13.01 30.27 -1.24
CA VAL A 350 11.61 30.54 -0.90
C VAL A 350 11.13 31.88 -1.49
N GLU A 351 11.97 32.92 -1.48
CA GLU A 351 11.64 34.20 -2.14
C GLU A 351 11.59 34.09 -3.68
N ASN A 352 12.50 33.33 -4.31
CA ASN A 352 12.43 33.06 -5.75
C ASN A 352 11.17 32.24 -6.11
N LEU A 353 10.77 31.31 -5.25
CA LEU A 353 9.54 30.54 -5.41
C LEU A 353 8.31 31.45 -5.35
N ASP A 354 8.21 32.32 -4.34
CA ASP A 354 7.15 33.33 -4.23
C ASP A 354 7.10 34.26 -5.45
N TYR A 355 8.25 34.72 -5.93
CA TYR A 355 8.34 35.50 -7.17
C TYR A 355 7.75 34.75 -8.37
N ASN A 356 8.03 33.46 -8.50
CA ASN A 356 7.52 32.63 -9.59
C ASN A 356 6.02 32.30 -9.47
N VAL A 357 5.51 32.07 -8.25
CA VAL A 357 4.07 32.06 -7.94
C VAL A 357 3.43 33.38 -8.36
N GLY A 358 4.08 34.51 -8.04
CA GLY A 358 3.68 35.87 -8.43
C GLY A 358 3.57 36.07 -9.94
N ARG A 359 4.53 35.54 -10.71
CA ARG A 359 4.50 35.57 -12.18
C ARG A 359 3.28 34.84 -12.75
N VAL A 360 2.96 33.64 -12.24
CA VAL A 360 1.80 32.86 -12.69
C VAL A 360 0.49 33.55 -12.31
N LEU A 361 0.37 34.06 -11.08
CA LEU A 361 -0.77 34.87 -10.64
C LEU A 361 -0.98 36.12 -11.52
N ALA A 362 0.08 36.88 -11.78
CA ALA A 362 0.01 38.08 -12.62
C ALA A 362 -0.35 37.75 -14.08
N HIS A 363 0.12 36.61 -14.60
CA HIS A 363 -0.29 36.12 -15.92
C HIS A 363 -1.78 35.75 -15.96
N LEU A 364 -2.28 35.00 -14.96
CA LEU A 364 -3.72 34.70 -14.83
C LEU A 364 -4.58 35.97 -14.72
N GLU A 365 -4.09 37.01 -14.05
CA GLU A 365 -4.75 38.33 -14.01
C GLU A 365 -4.74 39.00 -15.39
N ALA A 366 -3.61 38.96 -16.11
CA ALA A 366 -3.46 39.57 -17.44
C ALA A 366 -4.33 38.92 -18.53
N ILE A 367 -4.52 37.59 -18.48
CA ILE A 367 -5.41 36.87 -19.41
C ILE A 367 -6.89 36.84 -18.96
N GLY A 368 -7.21 37.44 -17.81
CA GLY A 368 -8.59 37.57 -17.30
C GLY A 368 -9.12 36.37 -16.51
N GLU A 369 -8.31 35.34 -16.26
CA GLU A 369 -8.72 34.06 -15.64
C GLU A 369 -8.61 34.04 -14.10
N ALA A 370 -7.93 35.03 -13.49
CA ALA A 370 -7.63 35.02 -12.04
C ALA A 370 -8.86 34.98 -11.10
N GLU A 371 -10.05 35.32 -11.58
CA GLU A 371 -11.33 35.20 -10.84
C GLU A 371 -12.09 33.91 -11.13
N ASN A 372 -11.70 33.29 -12.21
CA ASN A 372 -12.27 32.06 -12.72
C ASN A 372 -11.32 30.88 -12.46
N THR A 373 -10.36 31.05 -11.55
CA THR A 373 -9.41 30.01 -11.17
C THR A 373 -9.55 29.69 -9.68
N PHE A 374 -9.80 28.42 -9.36
CA PHE A 374 -9.55 27.88 -8.02
C PHE A 374 -8.04 27.76 -7.83
N VAL A 375 -7.44 28.46 -6.87
CA VAL A 375 -5.98 28.41 -6.61
C VAL A 375 -5.72 27.80 -5.25
N LEU A 376 -4.84 26.80 -5.21
CA LEU A 376 -4.36 26.12 -4.01
C LEU A 376 -2.83 26.14 -3.96
N PHE A 377 -2.28 26.62 -2.85
CA PHE A 377 -0.85 26.52 -2.52
C PHE A 377 -0.67 25.72 -1.23
N MET A 378 0.23 24.74 -1.22
CA MET A 378 0.58 23.97 -0.02
C MET A 378 2.03 23.48 -0.01
N SER A 379 2.52 23.02 1.15
CA SER A 379 3.69 22.11 1.18
C SER A 379 3.27 20.65 0.98
N ASP A 380 4.19 19.78 0.57
CA ASP A 380 3.94 18.33 0.43
C ASP A 380 4.40 17.50 1.63
N ASN A 381 5.16 18.07 2.56
CA ASN A 381 5.50 17.50 3.86
C ASN A 381 5.97 18.60 4.81
N GLY A 382 6.27 18.24 6.06
CA GLY A 382 7.01 19.11 6.98
C GLY A 382 8.35 19.59 6.42
N ALA A 383 8.98 20.52 7.14
CA ALA A 383 10.32 21.01 6.81
C ALA A 383 11.29 19.82 6.68
N GLU A 384 12.18 19.82 5.68
CA GLU A 384 13.28 18.85 5.67
C GLU A 384 14.14 19.05 6.94
N GLY A 385 14.65 17.98 7.53
CA GLY A 385 15.53 18.05 8.70
C GLY A 385 16.51 16.88 8.78
N ALA A 386 16.68 16.11 7.71
CA ALA A 386 17.74 15.14 7.62
C ALA A 386 19.12 15.83 7.64
N ALA A 387 19.92 15.50 8.65
CA ALA A 387 21.38 15.58 8.58
C ALA A 387 21.87 14.38 7.75
N TYR A 388 22.26 14.59 6.50
CA TYR A 388 22.73 13.52 5.60
C TYR A 388 24.19 13.13 5.86
N GLU A 389 25.00 14.04 6.39
CA GLU A 389 26.35 13.81 6.92
C GLU A 389 26.37 12.87 8.14
N ALA A 390 25.27 12.83 8.89
CA ALA A 390 25.13 12.01 10.10
C ALA A 390 24.60 10.58 9.85
N ARG A 391 24.41 10.17 8.58
CA ARG A 391 23.76 8.89 8.21
C ARG A 391 24.74 7.86 7.67
N PRO A 392 24.99 6.73 8.38
CA PRO A 392 25.90 5.69 7.89
C PRO A 392 25.47 5.04 6.56
N VAL A 393 24.17 5.05 6.25
CA VAL A 393 23.59 4.52 5.00
C VAL A 393 24.03 5.31 3.75
N MET A 394 24.51 6.55 3.93
CA MET A 394 25.02 7.40 2.83
C MET A 394 26.53 7.16 2.54
N GLY A 395 27.19 6.36 3.39
CA GLY A 395 28.61 6.01 3.29
C GLY A 395 29.57 7.16 3.59
N ALA A 396 30.85 6.82 3.79
CA ALA A 396 31.94 7.80 3.77
C ALA A 396 32.10 8.45 2.38
N ASP A 397 31.54 7.81 1.35
CA ASP A 397 31.65 8.20 -0.06
C ASP A 397 30.87 9.48 -0.41
N LEU A 398 29.72 9.76 0.23
CA LEU A 398 28.95 10.97 -0.10
C LEU A 398 29.72 12.24 0.24
N MET A 399 30.25 12.35 1.46
CA MET A 399 31.06 13.51 1.85
C MET A 399 32.36 13.57 1.04
N ALA A 400 33.01 12.43 0.78
CA ALA A 400 34.19 12.38 -0.07
C ALA A 400 33.91 12.83 -1.52
N VAL A 401 32.72 12.60 -2.06
CA VAL A 401 32.29 13.11 -3.37
C VAL A 401 31.93 14.59 -3.32
N ILE A 402 31.25 15.05 -2.26
CA ILE A 402 30.97 16.48 -2.07
C ILE A 402 32.30 17.26 -1.99
N ASP A 403 33.22 16.85 -1.13
CA ASP A 403 34.54 17.49 -0.94
C ASP A 403 35.42 17.46 -2.20
N ARG A 404 35.22 16.46 -3.09
CA ARG A 404 36.03 16.28 -4.30
C ARG A 404 35.45 16.96 -5.55
N TYR A 405 34.13 17.04 -5.66
CA TYR A 405 33.45 17.45 -6.90
C TYR A 405 32.57 18.69 -6.76
N TYR A 406 32.27 19.13 -5.53
CA TYR A 406 31.48 20.33 -5.24
C TYR A 406 32.33 21.37 -4.49
N ASP A 407 31.90 22.63 -4.54
CA ASP A 407 32.48 23.72 -3.78
C ASP A 407 31.43 24.25 -2.79
N ASN A 408 31.56 23.83 -1.54
CA ASN A 408 30.75 24.27 -0.41
C ASN A 408 31.46 25.38 0.42
N SER A 409 32.44 26.08 -0.15
CA SER A 409 33.01 27.26 0.50
C SER A 409 31.94 28.35 0.71
N LEU A 410 32.13 29.18 1.73
CA LEU A 410 31.13 30.14 2.19
C LEU A 410 30.53 31.01 1.06
N GLU A 411 31.36 31.50 0.15
CA GLU A 411 30.91 32.36 -0.97
C GLU A 411 30.45 31.60 -2.23
N ASN A 412 30.47 30.26 -2.19
CA ASN A 412 29.94 29.38 -3.25
C ASN A 412 28.69 28.57 -2.83
N ILE A 413 28.34 28.51 -1.54
CA ILE A 413 27.05 27.93 -1.12
C ILE A 413 25.87 28.66 -1.80
N GLY A 414 25.04 27.90 -2.51
CA GLY A 414 23.89 28.38 -3.29
C GLY A 414 24.11 28.39 -4.81
N GLU A 415 25.34 28.16 -5.27
CA GLU A 415 25.68 28.07 -6.70
C GLU A 415 25.46 26.67 -7.28
N HIS A 416 25.46 26.57 -8.61
CA HIS A 416 25.26 25.32 -9.36
C HIS A 416 26.15 24.14 -8.96
N ASN A 417 27.38 24.39 -8.49
CA ASN A 417 28.35 23.39 -8.05
C ASN A 417 28.49 23.31 -6.53
N SER A 418 27.52 23.81 -5.77
CA SER A 418 27.41 23.57 -4.32
C SER A 418 26.33 22.53 -4.02
N PHE A 419 26.52 21.74 -2.96
CA PHE A 419 25.56 20.74 -2.50
C PHE A 419 25.49 20.77 -0.98
N VAL A 420 24.49 21.49 -0.45
CA VAL A 420 24.25 21.60 0.99
C VAL A 420 22.78 21.38 1.34
N TRP A 421 22.57 21.07 2.62
CA TRP A 421 21.30 21.08 3.34
C TRP A 421 21.51 21.86 4.64
N TYR A 422 20.42 22.29 5.28
CA TYR A 422 20.43 23.06 6.53
C TYR A 422 20.24 22.23 7.83
N GLY A 423 19.96 20.93 7.77
CA GLY A 423 19.86 20.06 8.95
C GLY A 423 18.63 20.28 9.88
N PRO A 424 18.50 19.43 10.93
CA PRO A 424 17.33 19.34 11.83
C PRO A 424 17.06 20.58 12.67
N ARG A 425 18.08 21.38 13.01
CA ARG A 425 17.90 22.56 13.88
C ARG A 425 17.21 23.71 13.15
N TRP A 426 17.60 23.99 11.91
CA TRP A 426 16.89 24.96 11.06
C TRP A 426 15.49 24.46 10.68
N ALA A 427 15.32 23.15 10.44
CA ALA A 427 14.01 22.52 10.24
C ALA A 427 13.01 22.80 11.37
N GLN A 428 13.44 22.58 12.63
CA GLN A 428 12.59 22.73 13.81
C GLN A 428 12.35 24.20 14.20
N ALA A 429 13.12 25.14 13.65
CA ALA A 429 12.76 26.56 13.67
C ALA A 429 11.51 26.83 12.82
N ALA A 430 11.36 26.14 11.68
CA ALA A 430 10.20 26.28 10.81
C ALA A 430 8.94 25.56 11.33
N THR A 431 9.07 24.49 12.14
CA THR A 431 7.94 23.81 12.82
C THR A 431 7.46 24.53 14.10
N GLY A 432 8.26 25.45 14.65
CA GLY A 432 7.80 26.56 15.49
C GLY A 432 8.05 26.46 17.00
N ALA A 433 8.94 25.58 17.48
CA ALA A 433 9.15 25.28 18.91
C ALA A 433 9.76 26.42 19.79
N SER A 434 9.87 26.30 21.13
CA SER A 434 10.52 27.30 22.04
C SER A 434 10.64 26.85 23.52
N SER A 435 11.83 26.57 24.01
CA SER A 435 12.02 26.15 25.41
C SER A 435 12.24 27.35 26.36
N VAL A 436 11.15 27.97 26.86
CA VAL A 436 11.19 28.86 28.05
C VAL A 436 9.94 28.68 28.92
N ALA A 437 10.12 28.27 30.17
CA ALA A 437 9.05 28.19 31.17
C ALA A 437 8.98 29.46 32.04
N ILE A 438 7.76 29.88 32.43
CA ILE A 438 7.42 30.60 33.68
C ILE A 438 5.89 30.56 33.89
N CYS A 439 5.44 30.36 35.13
CA CYS A 439 4.04 30.14 35.51
C CYS A 439 3.18 31.43 35.55
N GLN A 440 1.86 31.30 35.32
CA GLN A 440 0.75 31.88 36.12
C GLN A 440 -0.63 31.33 35.62
N PRO A 441 -1.70 31.30 36.44
CA PRO A 441 -2.89 30.49 36.13
C PRO A 441 -4.20 31.27 35.80
N PHE A 442 -5.16 30.55 35.19
CA PHE A 442 -6.60 30.87 35.02
C PHE A 442 -7.04 32.02 34.09
N LYS A 443 -7.34 31.68 32.82
CA LYS A 443 -8.67 31.94 32.23
C LYS A 443 -8.99 30.95 31.09
N MET A 444 -10.27 30.77 30.79
CA MET A 444 -10.83 29.56 30.18
C MET A 444 -11.23 29.75 28.70
N LEU A 445 -10.96 28.72 27.88
CA LEU A 445 -11.57 28.37 26.59
C LEU A 445 -11.45 29.35 25.39
N ILE A 446 -10.32 29.29 24.68
CA ILE A 446 -10.27 29.38 23.20
C ILE A 446 -9.30 28.28 22.73
N THR A 447 -9.75 27.38 21.87
CA THR A 447 -8.94 26.23 21.42
C THR A 447 -7.84 26.68 20.46
N ALA A 448 -6.59 26.62 20.93
CA ALA A 448 -5.39 26.91 20.14
C ALA A 448 -4.97 25.69 19.30
N LEU A 449 -4.64 25.87 18.02
CA LEU A 449 -4.36 24.73 17.13
C LEU A 449 -3.22 24.89 16.12
N ALA A 450 -2.60 26.06 15.93
CA ALA A 450 -1.22 26.02 15.42
C ALA A 450 -0.30 25.71 16.58
N ALA A 451 0.68 24.86 16.32
CA ALA A 451 1.58 24.44 17.36
C ALA A 451 3.02 24.36 16.88
N PRO A 452 3.98 24.75 17.72
CA PRO A 452 5.29 24.12 17.75
C PRO A 452 5.24 22.58 17.70
N SER A 453 5.34 21.99 16.51
CA SER A 453 5.21 20.53 16.36
C SER A 453 6.48 19.76 16.70
N ARG A 454 6.32 18.50 17.13
CA ARG A 454 7.41 17.52 17.30
C ARG A 454 8.04 17.10 15.97
N LEU A 455 9.37 17.18 15.90
CA LEU A 455 10.20 16.74 14.76
C LEU A 455 9.82 17.45 13.44
N TYR A 456 9.97 16.76 12.30
CA TYR A 456 10.03 17.32 10.95
C TYR A 456 9.76 16.23 9.88
N LYS A 457 10.05 16.47 8.59
CA LYS A 457 9.86 15.51 7.47
C LYS A 457 10.40 14.10 7.79
N MET A 458 9.76 13.08 7.21
CA MET A 458 9.98 11.65 7.44
C MET A 458 9.45 11.10 8.78
N PHE A 459 8.77 11.91 9.60
CA PHE A 459 8.12 11.48 10.85
C PHE A 459 6.60 11.67 10.78
N SER A 460 5.85 10.78 11.43
CA SER A 460 4.36 10.80 11.46
C SER A 460 3.78 11.73 12.56
N THR A 461 4.66 12.41 13.29
CA THR A 461 4.36 13.50 14.21
C THR A 461 3.87 14.75 13.46
N GLU A 462 3.22 15.68 14.14
CA GLU A 462 2.68 16.93 13.57
C GLU A 462 3.77 17.79 12.89
N GLY A 463 5.05 17.54 13.11
CA GLY A 463 6.15 18.27 12.47
C GLY A 463 6.46 17.78 11.06
N GLY A 464 6.16 16.51 10.77
CA GLY A 464 6.37 15.90 9.45
C GLY A 464 5.13 15.88 8.56
N ILE A 465 3.92 15.87 9.13
CA ILE A 465 2.67 15.76 8.35
C ILE A 465 1.85 17.05 8.24
N ARG A 466 2.07 18.07 9.08
CA ARG A 466 1.17 19.24 9.14
C ARG A 466 1.77 20.46 8.43
N VAL A 467 1.10 20.91 7.37
CA VAL A 467 1.70 21.84 6.39
C VAL A 467 0.92 23.16 6.25
N PRO A 468 1.52 24.23 5.70
CA PRO A 468 0.79 25.46 5.41
C PRO A 468 -0.06 25.29 4.15
N LEU A 469 -1.25 25.90 4.14
CA LEU A 469 -2.21 25.85 3.02
C LEU A 469 -2.91 27.20 2.83
N ILE A 470 -2.92 27.67 1.58
CA ILE A 470 -3.60 28.90 1.15
C ILE A 470 -4.58 28.53 0.04
N VAL A 471 -5.85 28.94 0.17
CA VAL A 471 -6.91 28.68 -0.80
C VAL A 471 -7.55 29.99 -1.27
N LYS A 472 -7.53 30.22 -2.58
CA LYS A 472 -8.27 31.29 -3.26
C LYS A 472 -9.36 30.67 -4.12
N TYR A 473 -10.62 30.96 -3.78
CA TYR A 473 -11.75 30.76 -4.68
C TYR A 473 -12.81 31.83 -4.44
N PRO A 474 -13.01 32.79 -5.35
CA PRO A 474 -13.84 33.96 -5.08
C PRO A 474 -15.26 33.65 -4.60
N ALA A 475 -15.86 32.53 -5.02
CA ALA A 475 -17.20 32.15 -4.60
C ALA A 475 -17.32 31.66 -3.14
N TRP A 476 -16.20 31.27 -2.53
CA TRP A 476 -16.09 30.93 -1.10
C TRP A 476 -15.53 32.10 -0.30
N THR A 477 -14.53 32.80 -0.83
CA THR A 477 -13.74 33.77 -0.05
C THR A 477 -14.35 35.17 0.01
N GLN A 478 -15.31 35.52 -0.86
CA GLN A 478 -16.00 36.83 -0.91
C GLN A 478 -16.77 37.25 0.36
N HIS A 479 -16.99 36.35 1.32
CA HIS A 479 -17.71 36.63 2.57
C HIS A 479 -16.95 36.14 3.81
N ALA A 480 -15.72 35.65 3.63
CA ALA A 480 -14.96 34.99 4.69
C ALA A 480 -14.08 35.97 5.49
N GLY A 481 -13.93 37.25 5.10
CA GLY A 481 -13.28 38.26 5.92
C GLY A 481 -11.81 37.96 6.28
N GLY A 482 -11.16 37.05 5.56
CA GLY A 482 -9.82 36.58 5.92
C GLY A 482 -9.74 35.64 7.13
N THR A 483 -10.83 34.96 7.51
CA THR A 483 -10.85 34.00 8.63
C THR A 483 -9.81 32.88 8.46
N VAL A 484 -9.19 32.46 9.57
CA VAL A 484 -8.43 31.20 9.65
C VAL A 484 -9.42 30.07 9.86
N ALA A 485 -9.60 29.21 8.85
CA ALA A 485 -10.49 28.05 8.93
C ALA A 485 -9.78 26.90 9.67
N ARG A 486 -10.27 26.56 10.88
CA ARG A 486 -9.62 25.64 11.84
C ARG A 486 -10.05 24.16 11.77
N ALA A 487 -10.77 23.76 10.72
CA ALA A 487 -11.18 22.37 10.56
C ALA A 487 -9.98 21.48 10.22
N PHE A 488 -9.94 20.27 10.80
CA PHE A 488 -9.05 19.21 10.35
C PHE A 488 -9.32 18.88 8.88
N SER A 489 -8.28 18.86 8.06
CA SER A 489 -8.32 18.37 6.68
C SER A 489 -7.05 17.58 6.34
N THR A 490 -7.09 16.88 5.22
CA THR A 490 -5.97 16.10 4.67
C THR A 490 -5.73 16.44 3.20
N VAL A 491 -4.57 16.04 2.67
CA VAL A 491 -4.27 16.16 1.25
C VAL A 491 -5.20 15.31 0.36
N MET A 492 -5.75 14.21 0.88
CA MET A 492 -6.73 13.36 0.18
C MET A 492 -8.02 14.12 -0.14
N ASP A 493 -8.33 15.18 0.60
CA ASP A 493 -9.53 15.99 0.42
C ASP A 493 -9.48 16.86 -0.86
N VAL A 494 -8.28 17.11 -1.42
CA VAL A 494 -8.08 18.02 -2.55
C VAL A 494 -8.71 17.49 -3.84
N THR A 495 -8.49 16.21 -4.17
CA THR A 495 -9.08 15.56 -5.36
C THR A 495 -10.62 15.62 -5.36
N PRO A 496 -11.35 15.12 -4.33
CA PRO A 496 -12.80 15.22 -4.29
C PRO A 496 -13.31 16.67 -4.25
N THR A 497 -12.56 17.61 -3.65
CA THR A 497 -12.88 19.04 -3.70
C THR A 497 -12.87 19.59 -5.13
N ILE A 498 -11.81 19.29 -5.90
CA ILE A 498 -11.68 19.76 -7.29
C ILE A 498 -12.71 19.06 -8.19
N LEU A 499 -12.99 17.77 -7.98
CA LEU A 499 -14.01 17.02 -8.71
C LEU A 499 -15.44 17.56 -8.47
N GLU A 500 -15.83 17.80 -7.21
CA GLU A 500 -17.15 18.39 -6.90
C GLU A 500 -17.26 19.79 -7.51
N LEU A 501 -16.22 20.61 -7.35
CA LEU A 501 -16.17 21.93 -7.97
C LEU A 501 -16.30 21.84 -9.49
N ALA A 502 -15.64 20.88 -10.15
CA ALA A 502 -15.75 20.61 -11.59
C ALA A 502 -17.13 20.09 -12.03
N GLY A 503 -17.95 19.58 -11.11
CA GLY A 503 -19.16 18.84 -11.44
C GLY A 503 -18.86 17.47 -12.07
N VAL A 504 -17.70 16.90 -11.75
CA VAL A 504 -17.23 15.60 -12.20
C VAL A 504 -17.41 14.59 -11.07
N ALA A 505 -18.10 13.47 -11.35
CA ALA A 505 -18.22 12.38 -10.39
C ALA A 505 -16.97 11.51 -10.42
N HIS A 506 -16.48 11.08 -9.26
CA HIS A 506 -15.52 9.98 -9.18
C HIS A 506 -16.21 8.69 -9.67
N PRO A 507 -15.55 7.80 -10.44
CA PRO A 507 -16.13 6.55 -10.93
C PRO A 507 -16.66 5.64 -9.81
N GLY A 508 -16.06 5.71 -8.62
CA GLY A 508 -16.46 4.89 -7.46
C GLY A 508 -16.19 3.42 -7.76
N ALA A 509 -17.17 2.55 -7.53
CA ALA A 509 -17.07 1.12 -7.86
C ALA A 509 -17.21 0.80 -9.37
N ASN A 510 -17.39 1.80 -10.24
CA ASN A 510 -17.47 1.58 -11.68
C ASN A 510 -16.06 1.51 -12.31
N PRO A 511 -15.83 0.67 -13.33
CA PRO A 511 -14.56 0.67 -14.05
C PRO A 511 -14.26 2.02 -14.70
N PHE A 512 -13.06 2.54 -14.48
CA PHE A 512 -12.55 3.74 -15.14
C PHE A 512 -11.62 3.35 -16.28
N ARG A 513 -11.86 3.83 -17.51
CA ARG A 513 -11.07 3.48 -18.71
C ARG A 513 -10.81 1.96 -18.88
N GLY A 514 -11.77 1.13 -18.48
CA GLY A 514 -11.70 -0.34 -18.56
C GLY A 514 -10.94 -1.05 -17.44
N ARG A 515 -10.46 -0.34 -16.41
CA ARG A 515 -9.81 -0.91 -15.21
C ARG A 515 -10.62 -0.62 -13.95
N ALA A 516 -10.57 -1.51 -12.96
CA ALA A 516 -11.09 -1.21 -11.62
C ALA A 516 -10.22 -0.12 -10.97
N VAL A 517 -10.85 0.77 -10.20
CA VAL A 517 -10.15 1.81 -9.43
C VAL A 517 -10.77 1.98 -8.05
N GLU A 518 -9.94 2.29 -7.07
CA GLU A 518 -10.33 2.48 -5.67
C GLU A 518 -11.07 3.82 -5.46
N PRO A 519 -12.04 3.89 -4.53
CA PRO A 519 -12.71 5.14 -4.20
C PRO A 519 -11.79 6.11 -3.46
N VAL A 520 -12.13 7.40 -3.54
CA VAL A 520 -11.52 8.44 -2.71
C VAL A 520 -11.84 8.21 -1.22
N ARG A 521 -10.85 8.40 -0.35
CA ARG A 521 -11.00 8.41 1.11
C ARG A 521 -11.18 9.82 1.67
N GLY A 522 -10.67 10.84 0.98
CA GLY A 522 -10.83 12.23 1.34
C GLY A 522 -12.26 12.77 1.12
N LYS A 523 -12.54 13.95 1.67
CA LYS A 523 -13.83 14.63 1.56
C LYS A 523 -13.71 16.01 0.93
N SER A 524 -14.67 16.38 0.10
CA SER A 524 -14.72 17.72 -0.48
C SER A 524 -14.87 18.82 0.59
N TRP A 525 -14.13 19.91 0.41
CA TRP A 525 -14.24 21.12 1.24
C TRP A 525 -15.42 22.01 0.84
N ALA A 526 -16.08 21.77 -0.29
CA ALA A 526 -17.13 22.65 -0.80
C ALA A 526 -18.33 22.81 0.17
N PRO A 527 -18.85 21.76 0.84
CA PRO A 527 -19.89 21.91 1.86
C PRO A 527 -19.45 22.76 3.05
N PHE A 528 -18.20 22.60 3.50
CA PHE A 528 -17.63 23.34 4.62
C PHE A 528 -17.53 24.84 4.32
N PHE A 529 -17.00 25.23 3.16
CA PHE A 529 -16.94 26.63 2.76
C PHE A 529 -18.31 27.25 2.47
N ALA A 530 -19.26 26.46 1.93
CA ALA A 530 -20.65 26.89 1.77
C ALA A 530 -21.32 27.18 3.13
N ALA A 531 -21.01 26.36 4.15
CA ALA A 531 -21.54 26.53 5.50
C ALA A 531 -20.95 27.78 6.21
N ILE A 532 -19.62 28.00 6.16
CA ILE A 532 -18.97 29.22 6.68
C ILE A 532 -19.64 30.47 6.13
N ARG A 533 -19.86 30.51 4.81
CA ARG A 533 -20.50 31.63 4.11
C ARG A 533 -21.92 31.95 4.60
N SER A 534 -22.65 30.95 5.10
CA SER A 534 -24.08 31.08 5.42
C SER A 534 -24.37 31.46 6.88
N LEU A 535 -23.45 31.18 7.81
CA LEU A 535 -23.71 31.27 9.26
C LEU A 535 -22.96 32.38 10.00
N GLY A 536 -21.90 32.97 9.41
CA GLY A 536 -21.16 34.09 10.03
C GLY A 536 -20.45 33.72 11.34
N GLY A 537 -20.24 32.43 11.58
CA GLY A 537 -19.61 31.82 12.76
C GLY A 537 -19.34 30.34 12.52
N ASP A 538 -18.60 29.68 13.42
CA ASP A 538 -18.04 28.33 13.25
C ASP A 538 -19.01 27.31 12.60
N ALA A 539 -18.76 27.02 11.33
CA ALA A 539 -19.40 25.92 10.63
C ALA A 539 -18.66 24.62 10.94
N ALA A 540 -19.43 23.55 11.20
CA ALA A 540 -18.91 22.26 11.62
C ALA A 540 -17.93 21.64 10.60
N ALA A 541 -16.91 20.97 11.15
CA ALA A 541 -15.72 20.43 10.47
C ALA A 541 -15.95 19.66 9.15
N ILE A 542 -14.90 19.62 8.32
CA ILE A 542 -14.81 18.81 7.08
C ILE A 542 -14.96 17.32 7.39
N HIS A 543 -14.30 16.86 8.46
CA HIS A 543 -14.43 15.49 9.00
C HIS A 543 -15.09 15.56 10.39
N GLY A 544 -16.19 14.82 10.56
CA GLY A 544 -16.99 14.77 11.77
C GLY A 544 -16.66 13.59 12.69
N ALA A 545 -17.31 13.52 13.85
CA ALA A 545 -17.06 12.44 14.84
C ALA A 545 -17.50 11.04 14.38
N ALA A 546 -18.35 10.95 13.35
CA ALA A 546 -18.80 9.70 12.74
C ALA A 546 -17.85 9.19 11.64
N ASP A 547 -16.84 9.98 11.25
CA ASP A 547 -15.95 9.62 10.16
C ASP A 547 -14.84 8.65 10.62
N PRO A 548 -14.28 7.85 9.68
CA PRO A 548 -13.16 6.96 9.98
C PRO A 548 -11.96 7.70 10.55
N ALA A 549 -11.14 6.98 11.32
CA ALA A 549 -9.83 7.49 11.70
C ALA A 549 -8.93 7.65 10.45
N VAL A 550 -8.07 8.65 10.46
CA VAL A 550 -7.04 8.85 9.43
C VAL A 550 -5.73 8.29 9.95
N GLY A 551 -5.05 7.46 9.16
CA GLY A 551 -3.76 6.89 9.48
C GLY A 551 -2.63 7.46 8.63
N TRP A 552 -1.42 7.19 9.10
CA TRP A 552 -0.16 7.46 8.42
C TRP A 552 0.81 6.33 8.76
N GLU A 553 1.50 5.81 7.76
CA GLU A 553 2.70 4.99 7.95
C GLU A 553 3.76 5.48 6.96
N LEU A 554 5.00 5.58 7.42
CA LEU A 554 6.16 5.61 6.53
C LEU A 554 7.43 5.24 7.31
N PHE A 555 8.23 4.32 6.75
CA PHE A 555 9.52 3.86 7.29
C PHE A 555 9.45 3.15 8.66
N GLY A 556 8.33 2.49 8.98
CA GLY A 556 8.05 1.89 10.28
C GLY A 556 7.71 2.92 11.38
N ARG A 557 7.32 4.14 10.96
CA ARG A 557 6.81 5.19 11.86
C ARG A 557 5.36 5.43 11.52
N ALA A 558 4.49 5.36 12.51
CA ALA A 558 3.06 5.43 12.29
C ALA A 558 2.38 6.49 13.14
N ALA A 559 1.21 6.91 12.67
CA ALA A 559 0.25 7.65 13.47
C ALA A 559 -1.18 7.29 13.06
N LEU A 560 -2.11 7.49 13.99
CA LEU A 560 -3.54 7.45 13.69
C LEU A 560 -4.24 8.56 14.46
N ARG A 561 -5.16 9.27 13.80
CA ARG A 561 -5.94 10.36 14.40
C ARG A 561 -7.44 10.11 14.26
N ARG A 562 -8.17 10.30 15.35
CA ARG A 562 -9.65 10.35 15.37
C ARG A 562 -10.12 11.57 16.16
N GLY A 563 -10.65 12.57 15.44
CA GLY A 563 -11.00 13.87 16.03
C GLY A 563 -9.76 14.64 16.50
N THR A 564 -9.65 14.85 17.81
CA THR A 564 -8.49 15.53 18.44
C THR A 564 -7.47 14.54 18.99
N TRP A 565 -7.83 13.27 19.18
CA TRP A 565 -6.94 12.26 19.69
C TRP A 565 -6.05 11.71 18.59
N LYS A 566 -4.76 11.57 18.88
CA LYS A 566 -3.76 10.99 17.98
C LYS A 566 -2.90 9.99 18.76
N ILE A 567 -2.63 8.84 18.15
CA ILE A 567 -1.58 7.93 18.59
C ILE A 567 -0.40 8.01 17.63
N VAL A 568 0.82 7.81 18.14
CA VAL A 568 2.06 7.81 17.37
C VAL A 568 2.91 6.61 17.80
N HIS A 569 3.52 5.93 16.84
CA HIS A 569 4.51 4.89 17.08
C HIS A 569 5.82 5.24 16.37
N MET A 570 6.89 5.35 17.14
CA MET A 570 8.25 5.56 16.64
C MET A 570 9.22 4.69 17.45
N PRO A 571 10.22 4.06 16.80
CA PRO A 571 11.22 3.26 17.49
C PRO A 571 12.19 4.15 18.31
N PRO A 572 12.92 3.58 19.30
CA PRO A 572 13.80 4.35 20.18
C PRO A 572 14.91 5.13 19.45
N TRP A 573 15.46 4.56 18.38
CA TRP A 573 16.48 5.23 17.56
C TRP A 573 15.93 6.39 16.72
N ALA A 574 14.61 6.50 16.59
CA ALA A 574 13.91 7.56 15.86
C ALA A 574 13.07 8.45 16.80
N HIS A 575 13.59 8.73 17.99
CA HIS A 575 12.99 9.68 18.95
C HIS A 575 11.66 9.26 19.58
N GLY A 576 11.25 8.00 19.45
CA GLY A 576 10.09 7.45 20.17
C GLY A 576 10.47 6.61 21.39
N THR A 577 9.46 6.05 22.05
CA THR A 577 9.63 5.08 23.15
C THR A 577 9.85 3.64 22.66
N GLY A 578 9.51 3.34 21.40
CA GLY A 578 9.34 1.96 20.91
C GLY A 578 7.95 1.38 21.17
N GLU A 579 7.09 2.12 21.85
CA GLU A 579 5.69 1.78 22.12
C GLU A 579 4.75 2.80 21.44
N TRP A 580 3.44 2.58 21.52
CA TRP A 580 2.45 3.56 21.08
C TRP A 580 2.22 4.64 22.14
N GLU A 581 2.50 5.89 21.78
CA GLU A 581 2.24 7.08 22.57
C GLU A 581 0.85 7.67 22.21
N LEU A 582 0.18 8.35 23.15
CA LEU A 582 -1.17 8.92 22.99
C LEU A 582 -1.21 10.43 23.33
N TYR A 583 -1.78 11.24 22.43
CA TYR A 583 -1.88 12.69 22.56
C TYR A 583 -3.31 13.22 22.34
N ASP A 584 -3.69 14.28 23.05
CA ASP A 584 -4.89 15.10 22.77
C ASP A 584 -4.46 16.41 22.11
N LEU A 585 -4.51 16.47 20.78
CA LEU A 585 -4.07 17.63 20.00
C LEU A 585 -4.90 18.89 20.26
N ALA A 586 -6.04 18.82 20.96
CA ALA A 586 -6.77 20.03 21.38
C ALA A 586 -6.12 20.74 22.57
N ARG A 587 -5.18 20.10 23.26
CA ARG A 587 -4.50 20.59 24.48
C ARG A 587 -2.98 20.53 24.36
N ASP A 588 -2.48 19.48 23.73
CA ASP A 588 -1.06 19.24 23.47
C ASP A 588 -0.82 19.00 21.97
N PRO A 589 -1.00 20.03 21.13
CA PRO A 589 -0.68 19.94 19.70
C PRO A 589 0.83 19.94 19.40
N GLY A 590 1.68 20.00 20.43
CA GLY A 590 3.13 19.80 20.34
C GLY A 590 3.56 18.35 20.54
N GLU A 591 2.64 17.42 20.88
CA GLU A 591 2.93 16.01 21.17
C GLU A 591 4.01 15.85 22.26
N THR A 592 3.85 16.60 23.36
CA THR A 592 4.83 16.76 24.45
C THR A 592 4.52 15.93 25.71
N ARG A 593 3.28 15.48 25.88
CA ARG A 593 2.83 14.69 27.03
C ARG A 593 2.06 13.46 26.56
N ASP A 594 2.75 12.33 26.58
CA ASP A 594 2.12 11.03 26.40
C ASP A 594 1.09 10.75 27.52
N LEU A 595 -0.11 10.34 27.10
CA LEU A 595 -1.25 9.99 27.94
C LEU A 595 -1.56 8.47 27.90
N ALA A 596 -0.73 7.65 27.24
CA ALA A 596 -0.96 6.20 27.07
C ALA A 596 -1.19 5.50 28.42
N ALA A 597 -0.33 5.76 29.40
CA ALA A 597 -0.44 5.21 30.76
C ALA A 597 -1.61 5.80 31.58
N GLU A 598 -2.03 7.03 31.28
CA GLU A 598 -3.15 7.70 31.99
C GLU A 598 -4.52 7.31 31.43
N LEU A 599 -4.61 7.02 30.13
CA LEU A 599 -5.84 6.77 29.38
C LEU A 599 -5.75 5.49 28.51
N PRO A 600 -5.39 4.32 29.07
CA PRO A 600 -5.16 3.10 28.29
C PRO A 600 -6.40 2.64 27.50
N GLY A 601 -7.62 2.92 27.98
CA GLY A 601 -8.84 2.65 27.23
C GLY A 601 -9.01 3.49 25.96
N LYS A 602 -8.50 4.73 25.94
CA LYS A 602 -8.49 5.59 24.74
C LYS A 602 -7.38 5.15 23.77
N LEU A 603 -6.23 4.72 24.28
CA LEU A 603 -5.19 4.09 23.48
C LEU A 603 -5.74 2.84 22.77
N ALA A 604 -6.37 1.92 23.51
CA ALA A 604 -6.94 0.69 22.95
C ALA A 604 -8.03 0.95 21.88
N GLU A 605 -8.87 1.98 22.06
CA GLU A 605 -9.84 2.40 21.04
C GLU A 605 -9.15 2.81 19.72
N LEU A 606 -8.04 3.54 19.81
CA LEU A 606 -7.31 4.01 18.63
C LEU A 606 -6.45 2.91 18.01
N LEU A 607 -5.89 1.99 18.80
CA LEU A 607 -5.23 0.79 18.28
C LEU A 607 -6.20 -0.11 17.49
N ALA A 608 -7.44 -0.29 17.96
CA ALA A 608 -8.45 -1.01 17.19
C ALA A 608 -8.82 -0.31 15.87
N GLN A 609 -8.75 1.02 15.81
CA GLN A 609 -8.93 1.79 14.57
C GLN A 609 -7.68 1.78 13.67
N TRP A 610 -6.50 1.59 14.25
CA TRP A 610 -5.25 1.40 13.52
C TRP A 610 -5.26 0.09 12.72
N GLU A 611 -5.69 -1.02 13.33
CA GLU A 611 -5.86 -2.30 12.63
C GLU A 611 -6.87 -2.24 11.46
N VAL A 612 -7.89 -1.39 11.57
CA VAL A 612 -8.83 -1.11 10.47
C VAL A 612 -8.12 -0.34 9.35
N TYR A 613 -7.38 0.73 9.69
CA TYR A 613 -6.60 1.50 8.70
C TYR A 613 -5.59 0.62 7.95
N VAL A 614 -4.82 -0.22 8.66
CA VAL A 614 -3.85 -1.16 8.08
C VAL A 614 -4.53 -2.07 7.05
N ARG A 615 -5.67 -2.67 7.42
CA ARG A 615 -6.43 -3.59 6.57
C ARG A 615 -7.06 -2.90 5.36
N GLU A 616 -7.60 -1.70 5.53
CA GLU A 616 -8.25 -0.95 4.45
C GLU A 616 -7.25 -0.35 3.44
N THR A 617 -6.00 -0.12 3.85
CA THR A 617 -4.99 0.56 3.01
C THR A 617 -3.85 -0.34 2.55
N GLY A 618 -3.68 -1.53 3.14
CA GLY A 618 -2.66 -2.50 2.76
C GLY A 618 -1.26 -2.19 3.32
N VAL A 619 -1.17 -1.50 4.48
CA VAL A 619 0.10 -1.21 5.15
C VAL A 619 0.84 -2.52 5.47
N VAL A 620 2.07 -2.66 4.95
CA VAL A 620 2.95 -3.79 5.28
C VAL A 620 3.87 -3.37 6.41
N TRP A 621 3.56 -3.82 7.63
CA TRP A 621 4.29 -3.39 8.82
C TRP A 621 5.77 -3.76 8.73
N GLY A 622 6.61 -2.80 9.13
CA GLY A 622 8.04 -2.89 8.94
C GLY A 622 8.85 -2.75 10.21
N ALA A 623 9.94 -3.50 10.31
CA ALA A 623 11.06 -3.06 11.12
C ALA A 623 11.50 -1.70 10.58
N ALA A 624 11.32 -0.67 11.40
CA ALA A 624 11.65 0.69 11.04
C ALA A 624 13.15 0.79 10.71
N LEU A 625 13.50 1.53 9.65
CA LEU A 625 14.85 1.53 9.06
C LEU A 625 15.91 2.12 10.00
N ALA A 626 16.57 1.26 10.77
CA ALA A 626 17.61 1.62 11.72
C ALA A 626 18.76 2.43 11.07
N PRO A 627 19.46 3.31 11.82
CA PRO A 627 20.58 4.06 11.28
C PRO A 627 21.74 3.11 10.96
N GLY A 628 21.98 2.83 9.67
CA GLY A 628 23.16 2.10 9.19
C GLY A 628 22.97 0.63 8.82
N VAL A 629 21.81 0.24 8.27
CA VAL A 629 21.46 -1.15 7.90
C VAL A 629 20.81 -1.10 6.50
N VAL A 630 21.30 -1.65 5.38
CA VAL A 630 22.46 -2.53 5.08
C VAL A 630 23.12 -2.11 3.74
N GLU A 631 24.44 -2.27 3.58
CA GLU A 631 25.08 -2.29 2.24
C GLU A 631 24.75 -3.59 1.49
N PHE A 632 24.11 -3.50 0.33
CA PHE A 632 23.83 -4.66 -0.54
C PHE A 632 24.72 -4.67 -1.78
N ASP A 633 25.42 -5.78 -2.04
CA ASP A 633 26.46 -5.93 -3.07
C ASP A 633 25.94 -6.36 -4.47
N GLY A 634 24.76 -5.87 -4.86
CA GLY A 634 24.14 -6.19 -6.16
C GLY A 634 24.02 -4.99 -7.11
N ASP A 635 24.12 -5.25 -8.41
CA ASP A 635 23.74 -4.33 -9.51
C ASP A 635 22.20 -4.19 -9.50
N ARG A 636 21.70 -2.95 -9.34
CA ARG A 636 20.28 -2.66 -9.01
C ARG A 636 19.64 -1.58 -9.87
N ARG A 637 19.95 -1.59 -11.17
CA ARG A 637 19.35 -0.69 -12.17
C ARG A 637 17.84 -0.91 -12.37
N ASP A 638 17.32 -2.06 -11.94
CA ASP A 638 15.91 -2.46 -11.93
C ASP A 638 15.09 -1.87 -10.75
N VAL A 639 15.74 -1.40 -9.68
CA VAL A 639 15.08 -1.13 -8.40
C VAL A 639 14.36 0.23 -8.30
N LEU A 640 14.64 1.19 -9.19
CA LEU A 640 13.99 2.51 -9.21
C LEU A 640 12.61 2.55 -9.92
N GLY A 641 11.84 1.46 -9.84
CA GLY A 641 10.63 1.26 -10.67
C GLY A 641 10.93 0.69 -12.06
N GLY A 642 12.16 0.17 -12.24
CA GLY A 642 12.65 -0.52 -13.43
C GLY A 642 13.39 0.37 -14.42
N ASP A 643 14.13 -0.31 -15.30
CA ASP A 643 15.40 0.14 -15.88
C ASP A 643 15.47 1.59 -16.39
N PRO A 644 16.58 2.32 -16.10
CA PRO A 644 16.91 3.54 -16.82
C PRO A 644 17.12 3.20 -18.31
N VAL A 645 16.62 4.07 -19.19
CA VAL A 645 16.71 3.89 -20.64
C VAL A 645 18.18 3.99 -21.08
N ASP A 646 18.77 2.82 -21.38
CA ASP A 646 20.13 2.67 -21.89
C ASP A 646 20.21 3.01 -23.40
N ASP A 647 19.91 4.26 -23.74
CA ASP A 647 20.14 4.82 -25.08
C ASP A 647 21.51 5.48 -25.20
N GLN A 648 22.55 4.73 -24.83
CA GLN A 648 23.93 4.98 -25.27
C GLN A 648 24.35 3.98 -26.37
N SER A 649 23.57 2.92 -26.62
CA SER A 649 23.89 1.86 -27.59
C SER A 649 23.53 2.19 -29.05
N THR A 650 22.65 3.16 -29.31
CA THR A 650 22.19 3.51 -30.67
C THR A 650 23.17 4.42 -31.43
N ILE A 651 24.13 5.06 -30.74
CA ILE A 651 25.12 5.97 -31.34
C ILE A 651 26.54 5.41 -31.19
N ASN A 652 26.83 4.28 -31.87
CA ASN A 652 28.20 3.96 -32.34
C ASN A 652 28.34 2.76 -33.31
N SER A 653 27.27 2.08 -33.73
CA SER A 653 27.38 0.90 -34.62
C SER A 653 26.51 0.90 -35.89
N ILE A 654 26.16 2.07 -36.44
CA ILE A 654 25.87 2.19 -37.89
C ILE A 654 27.20 2.32 -38.66
N SER A 655 28.09 1.34 -38.48
CA SER A 655 29.28 1.16 -39.30
C SER A 655 29.63 -0.33 -39.36
N ARG A 656 29.32 -0.98 -40.50
CA ARG A 656 29.34 -2.44 -40.77
C ARG A 656 28.19 -3.18 -40.04
N GLY A 657 27.29 -3.92 -40.69
CA GLY A 657 27.08 -4.24 -42.11
C GLY A 657 27.13 -5.75 -42.40
N ARG A 658 25.95 -6.35 -42.65
CA ARG A 658 25.65 -7.79 -42.94
C ARG A 658 25.77 -8.73 -41.72
N MET A 659 24.71 -9.41 -41.25
CA MET A 659 23.79 -10.36 -41.90
C MET A 659 24.48 -11.66 -42.38
N LEU A 660 23.88 -12.79 -41.96
CA LEU A 660 24.12 -14.20 -42.31
C LEU A 660 25.18 -14.96 -41.50
N ASP A 661 24.71 -16.00 -40.82
CA ASP A 661 25.50 -17.17 -40.43
C ASP A 661 24.66 -18.42 -40.80
N GLU A 662 24.92 -19.00 -41.97
CA GLU A 662 24.58 -20.37 -42.43
C GLU A 662 24.95 -20.49 -43.93
N GLU A 663 26.24 -20.61 -44.25
CA GLU A 663 26.81 -21.32 -45.42
C GLU A 663 28.34 -21.07 -45.52
N ALA A 664 29.13 -21.85 -44.77
CA ALA A 664 30.60 -21.71 -44.75
C ALA A 664 31.38 -23.03 -44.99
N GLU A 665 30.79 -24.04 -45.63
CA GLU A 665 31.52 -25.22 -46.16
C GLU A 665 31.07 -25.63 -47.59
N LEU A 666 30.80 -24.64 -48.46
CA LEU A 666 30.68 -24.85 -49.92
C LEU A 666 31.34 -23.75 -50.76
N ARG A 667 32.56 -23.31 -50.39
CA ARG A 667 33.40 -22.47 -51.28
C ARG A 667 34.91 -22.57 -51.09
N LYS A 668 35.43 -23.79 -50.90
CA LYS A 668 36.84 -24.07 -51.20
C LYS A 668 37.03 -24.33 -52.71
N MET A 669 38.14 -23.78 -53.22
CA MET A 669 38.75 -24.01 -54.54
C MET A 669 38.08 -23.39 -55.80
N ARG A 670 38.77 -22.37 -56.33
CA ARG A 670 39.00 -22.21 -57.78
C ARG A 670 40.49 -22.34 -58.05
N TYR A 671 40.82 -22.74 -59.28
CA TYR A 671 42.16 -22.91 -59.86
C TYR A 671 43.04 -24.04 -59.33
N LEU A 672 42.99 -25.16 -60.05
CA LEU A 672 44.15 -25.57 -60.83
C LEU A 672 43.73 -25.82 -62.29
N ASP A 673 44.58 -25.41 -63.22
CA ASP A 673 44.41 -25.53 -64.66
C ASP A 673 44.93 -26.89 -65.15
N LYS A 674 44.15 -27.61 -65.98
CA LYS A 674 44.63 -28.19 -67.25
C LYS A 674 43.58 -28.96 -68.07
N SER A 675 43.75 -28.80 -69.37
CA SER A 675 43.15 -29.45 -70.53
C SER A 675 42.90 -30.98 -70.50
N ASN A 676 41.85 -31.35 -71.26
CA ASN A 676 41.74 -32.48 -72.20
C ASN A 676 41.22 -33.88 -71.76
N GLN A 677 40.16 -34.28 -72.47
CA GLN A 677 39.86 -35.61 -73.06
C GLN A 677 39.23 -36.78 -72.24
N SER A 678 38.35 -37.49 -72.99
CA SER A 678 37.83 -38.87 -72.85
C SER A 678 36.76 -39.23 -71.79
N ILE A 679 35.55 -39.42 -72.33
CA ILE A 679 34.50 -40.46 -72.05
C ILE A 679 35.09 -41.89 -72.18
N PRO A 680 34.54 -43.03 -71.65
CA PRO A 680 33.24 -43.31 -70.95
C PRO A 680 33.35 -44.16 -69.63
N ASP A 681 32.21 -44.44 -68.98
CA ASP A 681 31.49 -45.76 -69.00
C ASP A 681 30.82 -46.25 -67.68
N MET A 682 29.63 -46.85 -67.85
CA MET A 682 28.96 -47.91 -67.04
C MET A 682 28.84 -47.84 -65.49
N ALA A 683 27.84 -48.45 -64.81
CA ALA A 683 26.49 -48.91 -65.15
C ALA A 683 25.76 -49.44 -63.87
N ARG A 684 24.41 -49.55 -63.91
CA ARG A 684 23.53 -50.32 -62.98
C ARG A 684 23.39 -49.74 -61.53
N SER A 685 22.28 -49.89 -60.80
CA SER A 685 21.08 -50.74 -60.99
C SER A 685 19.81 -50.12 -60.37
N ALA A 686 18.65 -50.37 -60.99
CA ALA A 686 17.30 -50.28 -60.40
C ALA A 686 16.91 -51.66 -59.76
N PRO A 687 15.67 -52.02 -59.31
CA PRO A 687 14.35 -51.39 -59.60
C PRO A 687 13.17 -51.48 -58.57
N MET A 688 12.06 -50.74 -58.87
CA MET A 688 10.62 -51.06 -58.64
C MET A 688 10.06 -51.22 -57.19
N LEU A 689 8.73 -51.16 -56.89
CA LEU A 689 7.46 -51.37 -57.64
C LEU A 689 6.27 -50.43 -57.22
N PHE A 690 5.43 -50.03 -58.21
CA PHE A 690 3.94 -49.84 -58.24
C PHE A 690 3.22 -48.81 -57.30
N ARG A 691 2.25 -47.94 -57.71
CA ARG A 691 0.93 -48.04 -58.46
C ARG A 691 -0.20 -48.68 -57.62
N SER A 692 -1.48 -48.20 -57.56
CA SER A 692 -2.22 -47.13 -58.28
C SER A 692 -3.68 -46.90 -57.76
N LEU A 693 -4.31 -45.72 -58.03
CA LEU A 693 -5.78 -45.45 -58.24
C LEU A 693 -6.77 -45.70 -57.06
N ARG A 694 -7.97 -45.08 -56.88
CA ARG A 694 -8.86 -44.24 -57.74
C ARG A 694 -9.91 -43.41 -56.92
N THR A 695 -10.04 -42.11 -57.26
CA THR A 695 -11.22 -41.18 -57.23
C THR A 695 -12.59 -41.48 -56.54
N ALA A 696 -13.16 -40.47 -55.82
CA ALA A 696 -14.49 -39.85 -56.11
C ALA A 696 -14.86 -38.57 -55.26
N ARG A 697 -14.88 -37.39 -55.92
CA ARG A 697 -15.92 -36.29 -55.98
C ARG A 697 -16.55 -35.65 -54.71
N LEU A 698 -16.35 -34.33 -54.45
CA LEU A 698 -17.14 -33.09 -54.83
C LEU A 698 -18.29 -32.74 -53.83
N LEU A 699 -18.68 -31.50 -53.45
CA LEU A 699 -18.60 -30.10 -53.96
C LEU A 699 -18.47 -29.07 -52.77
N SER A 700 -17.56 -28.07 -52.76
CA SER A 700 -17.67 -26.62 -53.13
C SER A 700 -18.63 -25.72 -52.27
N LEU A 701 -18.24 -24.63 -51.57
CA LEU A 701 -17.71 -23.28 -51.98
C LEU A 701 -18.79 -22.36 -52.65
N HIS A 702 -18.94 -21.02 -52.45
CA HIS A 702 -18.17 -19.98 -51.72
C HIS A 702 -18.90 -18.58 -51.56
N PHE A 703 -18.57 -17.80 -50.50
CA PHE A 703 -18.36 -16.31 -50.41
C PHE A 703 -19.44 -15.16 -50.56
N LEU A 704 -19.42 -14.25 -49.55
CA LEU A 704 -19.34 -12.75 -49.51
C LEU A 704 -20.44 -11.71 -49.94
N SER A 705 -20.75 -10.83 -48.95
CA SER A 705 -20.86 -9.34 -48.95
C SER A 705 -22.06 -8.47 -49.46
N LEU A 706 -22.53 -7.60 -48.54
CA LEU A 706 -22.94 -6.16 -48.64
C LEU A 706 -24.24 -5.69 -49.37
N LEU A 707 -25.17 -5.04 -48.62
CA LEU A 707 -25.61 -3.63 -48.80
C LEU A 707 -26.65 -3.13 -47.75
N LEU A 708 -27.00 -1.83 -47.79
CA LEU A 708 -27.62 -1.00 -46.73
C LEU A 708 -29.18 -0.90 -46.69
N CYS A 709 -29.67 -0.28 -45.59
CA CYS A 709 -30.84 0.64 -45.45
C CYS A 709 -32.21 0.18 -44.90
N ALA A 710 -32.44 0.56 -43.63
CA ALA A 710 -33.54 1.39 -43.09
C ALA A 710 -35.05 1.02 -43.17
N THR A 711 -35.66 0.94 -41.97
CA THR A 711 -37.05 1.30 -41.55
C THR A 711 -38.29 0.65 -42.18
N VAL A 712 -39.17 0.07 -41.34
CA VAL A 712 -40.60 0.48 -41.13
C VAL A 712 -41.08 -0.06 -39.75
N ILE A 713 -42.06 0.65 -39.16
CA ILE A 713 -42.70 0.47 -37.84
C ILE A 713 -43.89 -0.51 -37.89
N ILE A 714 -44.12 -1.29 -36.82
CA ILE A 714 -45.47 -1.60 -36.27
C ILE A 714 -45.39 -1.57 -34.72
N ALA A 715 -46.44 -1.08 -34.06
CA ALA A 715 -46.61 -1.00 -32.61
C ALA A 715 -47.95 -1.66 -32.17
N ASP A 716 -48.21 -1.63 -30.85
CA ASP A 716 -49.43 -1.94 -30.06
C ASP A 716 -49.16 -3.06 -29.04
N ASP A 717 -49.09 -2.74 -27.74
CA ASP A 717 -50.20 -2.57 -26.75
C ASP A 717 -50.70 -3.94 -26.22
N ALA A 718 -51.03 -4.14 -24.93
CA ALA A 718 -50.93 -3.33 -23.71
C ALA A 718 -50.98 -4.26 -22.47
N GLU A 719 -50.69 -3.78 -21.26
CA GLU A 719 -51.64 -3.79 -20.12
C GLU A 719 -51.02 -3.31 -18.78
N SER A 720 -51.91 -3.02 -17.84
CA SER A 720 -51.67 -2.25 -16.62
C SER A 720 -51.14 -3.06 -15.43
N SER A 721 -50.31 -2.43 -14.59
CA SER A 721 -50.28 -2.71 -13.15
C SER A 721 -50.08 -1.45 -12.32
N SER A 722 -50.72 -1.43 -11.14
CA SER A 722 -50.68 -0.33 -10.18
C SER A 722 -49.38 -0.34 -9.38
N VAL A 723 -48.59 0.74 -9.47
CA VAL A 723 -47.38 0.89 -8.65
C VAL A 723 -47.74 1.42 -7.26
N THR A 724 -47.64 0.54 -6.26
CA THR A 724 -47.41 0.91 -4.86
C THR A 724 -45.97 1.40 -4.69
N PHE A 725 -45.76 2.41 -3.86
CA PHE A 725 -44.41 2.90 -3.55
C PHE A 725 -43.65 1.89 -2.67
N GLU A 726 -42.63 1.26 -3.24
CA GLU A 726 -41.49 0.70 -2.50
C GLU A 726 -40.21 1.48 -2.90
N GLU A 727 -39.30 1.68 -1.95
CA GLU A 727 -38.07 2.43 -2.18
C GLU A 727 -37.08 1.62 -3.04
N HIS A 728 -36.94 2.02 -4.31
CA HIS A 728 -35.90 1.48 -5.19
C HIS A 728 -34.50 2.01 -4.80
N HIS A 729 -33.89 1.44 -3.77
CA HIS A 729 -32.44 1.41 -3.64
C HIS A 729 -31.87 0.62 -4.83
N THR A 730 -31.42 1.34 -5.86
CA THR A 730 -30.90 0.72 -7.09
C THR A 730 -29.38 0.69 -7.02
N VAL A 731 -28.85 -0.40 -6.46
CA VAL A 731 -27.42 -0.74 -6.52
C VAL A 731 -27.25 -1.84 -7.56
N TYR A 732 -26.41 -1.63 -8.57
CA TYR A 732 -25.97 -2.69 -9.47
C TYR A 732 -24.48 -2.59 -9.80
N HIS A 733 -23.74 -3.45 -9.10
CA HIS A 733 -22.37 -3.95 -9.21
C HIS A 733 -21.49 -3.57 -10.42
N GLY A 734 -20.22 -3.32 -10.10
CA GLY A 734 -19.08 -3.24 -11.02
C GLY A 734 -17.76 -3.82 -10.46
N SER A 735 -17.82 -4.59 -9.37
CA SER A 735 -16.68 -5.13 -8.61
C SER A 735 -16.81 -6.65 -8.41
N GLY A 736 -15.71 -7.39 -8.57
CA GLY A 736 -15.65 -8.83 -8.35
C GLY A 736 -15.56 -9.17 -6.86
N GLU A 737 -16.71 -9.22 -6.19
CA GLU A 737 -16.82 -9.50 -4.75
C GLU A 737 -16.56 -10.99 -4.44
N PHE A 738 -15.72 -11.26 -3.42
CA PHE A 738 -15.93 -12.45 -2.59
C PHE A 738 -17.23 -12.21 -1.80
N GLY A 739 -18.29 -12.93 -2.15
CA GLY A 739 -19.62 -12.66 -1.63
C GLY A 739 -19.75 -12.89 -0.13
N THR A 740 -20.06 -11.83 0.61
CA THR A 740 -20.69 -11.95 1.94
C THR A 740 -22.10 -12.52 1.78
N PRO A 741 -22.48 -13.58 2.52
CA PRO A 741 -23.87 -14.04 2.54
C PRO A 741 -24.74 -13.03 3.29
N SER A 742 -25.76 -12.47 2.64
CA SER A 742 -26.76 -11.67 3.37
C SER A 742 -27.78 -12.59 4.03
N PHE A 743 -27.93 -12.50 5.35
CA PHE A 743 -29.01 -13.20 6.07
C PHE A 743 -30.38 -12.60 5.75
N ALA A 744 -31.05 -13.18 4.75
CA ALA A 744 -32.49 -13.09 4.65
C ALA A 744 -33.13 -13.91 5.78
N SER A 745 -34.16 -13.38 6.43
CA SER A 745 -34.90 -14.10 7.47
C SER A 745 -35.65 -15.30 6.87
N VAL A 746 -35.10 -16.51 6.99
CA VAL A 746 -35.77 -17.73 6.53
C VAL A 746 -36.86 -18.12 7.53
N GLY A 747 -38.11 -18.09 7.07
CA GLY A 747 -39.25 -18.59 7.83
C GLY A 747 -39.13 -20.10 8.09
N GLN A 748 -39.71 -20.56 9.20
CA GLN A 748 -39.64 -21.95 9.66
C GLN A 748 -40.14 -22.96 8.60
N HIS A 749 -39.22 -23.55 7.83
CA HIS A 749 -39.43 -24.86 7.24
C HIS A 749 -38.64 -25.90 8.03
N ARG A 750 -39.36 -26.71 8.82
CA ARG A 750 -38.86 -28.01 9.29
C ARG A 750 -38.44 -28.83 8.07
N MET A 751 -37.17 -29.17 7.98
CA MET A 751 -36.71 -30.32 7.19
C MET A 751 -36.36 -31.46 8.15
N ASP A 752 -36.71 -32.68 7.74
CA ASP A 752 -36.56 -33.87 8.56
C ASP A 752 -35.09 -34.24 8.81
N ALA A 753 -34.84 -34.89 9.94
CA ALA A 753 -33.50 -35.10 10.48
C ALA A 753 -32.68 -36.14 9.69
N SER A 754 -31.86 -35.67 8.76
CA SER A 754 -30.62 -36.37 8.37
C SER A 754 -29.52 -36.15 9.43
N PRO A 755 -28.56 -37.08 9.60
CA PRO A 755 -27.57 -36.99 10.66
C PRO A 755 -26.62 -35.81 10.44
N THR A 756 -26.66 -34.84 11.35
CA THR A 756 -25.59 -33.84 11.50
C THR A 756 -24.34 -34.48 12.09
N MET A 757 -23.15 -34.08 11.64
CA MET A 757 -21.87 -34.43 12.29
C MET A 757 -21.96 -34.31 13.81
N LYS A 758 -21.50 -35.33 14.53
CA LYS A 758 -21.53 -35.35 15.99
C LYS A 758 -20.39 -34.52 16.55
N THR A 759 -20.70 -33.76 17.60
CA THR A 759 -19.72 -32.98 18.36
C THR A 759 -19.62 -33.47 19.79
N ARG A 760 -18.40 -33.54 20.29
CA ARG A 760 -18.11 -33.87 21.69
C ARG A 760 -17.47 -32.69 22.40
N PRO A 761 -17.84 -32.41 23.67
CA PRO A 761 -17.08 -31.48 24.50
C PRO A 761 -15.61 -31.92 24.51
N THR A 762 -14.73 -31.01 24.11
CA THR A 762 -13.30 -31.24 23.99
C THR A 762 -12.60 -30.12 24.76
N THR A 763 -11.65 -30.50 25.60
CA THR A 763 -10.77 -29.54 26.27
C THR A 763 -9.56 -29.33 25.38
N VAL A 764 -9.28 -28.07 25.04
CA VAL A 764 -8.09 -27.67 24.30
C VAL A 764 -7.34 -26.63 25.12
N TYR A 765 -6.01 -26.67 25.06
CA TYR A 765 -5.19 -25.59 25.59
C TYR A 765 -5.08 -24.50 24.52
N ARG A 766 -5.35 -23.26 24.90
CA ARG A 766 -5.04 -22.08 24.10
C ARG A 766 -4.00 -21.23 24.82
N PRO A 767 -3.04 -20.63 24.12
CA PRO A 767 -2.15 -19.66 24.76
C PRO A 767 -2.98 -18.49 25.30
N ARG A 768 -2.74 -18.09 26.55
CA ARG A 768 -3.44 -16.94 27.17
C ARG A 768 -3.18 -15.63 26.42
N SER A 769 -2.00 -15.54 25.79
CA SER A 769 -1.60 -14.42 24.95
C SER A 769 -0.87 -14.95 23.72
N GLN A 770 -1.39 -14.63 22.54
CA GLN A 770 -0.73 -14.95 21.26
C GLN A 770 0.63 -14.26 21.17
N ALA A 771 0.75 -13.03 21.66
CA ALA A 771 2.02 -12.30 21.74
C ALA A 771 3.04 -12.98 22.68
N ALA A 772 2.59 -13.67 23.74
CA ALA A 772 3.48 -14.46 24.60
C ALA A 772 3.92 -15.78 23.94
N LEU A 773 3.03 -16.45 23.20
CA LEU A 773 3.37 -17.60 22.36
C LEU A 773 4.44 -17.21 21.30
N GLU A 774 4.23 -16.07 20.64
CA GLU A 774 5.15 -15.51 19.65
C GLU A 774 6.46 -15.05 20.26
N HIS A 775 6.45 -14.43 21.45
CA HIS A 775 7.67 -14.07 22.18
C HIS A 775 8.49 -15.29 22.59
N ALA A 776 7.85 -16.32 23.18
CA ALA A 776 8.51 -17.56 23.56
C ALA A 776 9.11 -18.28 22.34
N ARG A 777 8.37 -18.31 21.22
CA ARG A 777 8.86 -18.79 19.93
C ARG A 777 10.06 -17.97 19.44
N LEU A 778 9.99 -16.64 19.46
CA LEU A 778 11.07 -15.74 19.04
C LEU A 778 12.32 -15.84 19.93
N ARG A 779 12.18 -16.07 21.24
CA ARG A 779 13.31 -16.36 22.15
C ARG A 779 13.96 -17.69 21.81
N SER A 780 13.15 -18.74 21.65
CA SER A 780 13.64 -20.07 21.28
C SER A 780 14.39 -20.03 19.93
N LEU A 781 13.90 -19.22 18.99
CA LEU A 781 14.54 -18.97 17.70
C LEU A 781 15.85 -18.21 17.77
N ARG A 782 15.90 -17.09 18.52
CA ARG A 782 17.05 -16.17 18.52
C ARG A 782 18.15 -16.56 19.51
N HIS A 783 17.80 -17.32 20.54
CA HIS A 783 18.66 -17.54 21.71
C HIS A 783 18.72 -19.01 22.16
N GLY A 784 17.95 -19.92 21.54
CA GLY A 784 17.83 -21.32 22.00
C GLY A 784 17.11 -21.46 23.35
N GLU A 785 16.54 -20.37 23.88
CA GLU A 785 15.93 -20.32 25.22
C GLU A 785 14.49 -20.84 25.20
N SER A 786 14.15 -21.73 26.14
CA SER A 786 12.75 -22.11 26.39
C SER A 786 12.10 -21.14 27.38
N GLU A 787 11.05 -20.46 26.94
CA GLU A 787 10.20 -19.61 27.78
C GLU A 787 8.86 -20.31 28.05
N GLU A 788 8.39 -20.24 29.30
CA GLU A 788 7.15 -20.89 29.72
C GLU A 788 5.94 -20.08 29.22
N VAL A 789 5.15 -20.67 28.33
CA VAL A 789 3.91 -20.08 27.84
C VAL A 789 2.78 -20.39 28.82
N GLU A 790 2.01 -19.38 29.23
CA GLU A 790 0.79 -19.60 30.00
C GLU A 790 -0.34 -20.12 29.09
N TRP A 791 -0.93 -21.26 29.46
CA TRP A 791 -2.02 -21.88 28.73
C TRP A 791 -3.33 -21.78 29.50
N ASP A 792 -4.38 -21.30 28.84
CA ASP A 792 -5.75 -21.36 29.33
C ASP A 792 -6.42 -22.65 28.84
N LEU A 793 -7.13 -23.30 29.76
CA LEU A 793 -7.84 -24.55 29.51
C LEU A 793 -9.26 -24.22 29.02
N VAL A 794 -9.47 -24.35 27.71
CA VAL A 794 -10.70 -23.93 27.03
C VAL A 794 -11.56 -25.15 26.70
N HIS A 795 -12.82 -25.12 27.13
CA HIS A 795 -13.82 -26.11 26.76
C HIS A 795 -14.52 -25.68 25.47
N THR A 796 -14.35 -26.46 24.40
CA THR A 796 -14.92 -26.20 23.07
C THR A 796 -15.71 -27.41 22.54
N ARG A 797 -16.47 -27.25 21.46
CA ARG A 797 -17.06 -28.38 20.72
C ARG A 797 -16.05 -28.82 19.66
N GLY A 798 -15.47 -30.00 19.86
CA GLY A 798 -14.66 -30.68 18.85
C GLY A 798 -15.50 -31.69 18.05
N PRO A 799 -15.04 -32.11 16.86
CA PRO A 799 -15.67 -33.20 16.12
C PRO A 799 -15.54 -34.51 16.91
N ASP A 800 -16.58 -35.34 16.88
CA ASP A 800 -16.50 -36.68 17.45
C ASP A 800 -15.78 -37.64 16.49
N VAL A 801 -14.46 -37.66 16.57
CA VAL A 801 -13.58 -38.53 15.74
C VAL A 801 -13.76 -40.04 16.00
N GLN A 802 -14.64 -40.47 16.91
CA GLN A 802 -15.01 -41.90 17.03
C GLN A 802 -16.33 -42.22 16.30
N ASP A 803 -17.02 -41.22 15.76
CA ASP A 803 -18.22 -41.39 14.96
C ASP A 803 -17.87 -41.52 13.46
N LYS A 804 -18.26 -42.66 12.87
CA LYS A 804 -17.96 -43.00 11.46
C LYS A 804 -18.48 -41.95 10.47
N HIS A 805 -19.68 -41.42 10.71
CA HIS A 805 -20.30 -40.41 9.86
C HIS A 805 -19.51 -39.10 9.92
N THR A 806 -19.19 -38.64 11.13
CA THR A 806 -18.38 -37.44 11.36
C THR A 806 -17.01 -37.52 10.69
N LEU A 807 -16.28 -38.65 10.82
CA LEU A 807 -15.02 -38.85 10.09
C LEU A 807 -15.20 -38.88 8.56
N SER A 808 -16.25 -39.54 8.05
CA SER A 808 -16.56 -39.56 6.61
C SER A 808 -16.79 -38.14 6.07
N GLN A 809 -17.56 -37.30 6.76
CA GLN A 809 -17.85 -35.92 6.35
C GLN A 809 -16.59 -35.05 6.34
N LEU A 810 -15.76 -35.10 7.38
CA LEU A 810 -14.49 -34.37 7.43
C LEU A 810 -13.50 -34.84 6.35
N ALA A 811 -13.46 -36.14 6.06
CA ALA A 811 -12.64 -36.69 4.98
C ALA A 811 -13.16 -36.25 3.59
N ARG A 812 -14.48 -36.17 3.40
CA ARG A 812 -15.11 -35.64 2.16
C ARG A 812 -14.81 -34.16 1.96
N MET A 813 -14.93 -33.32 2.98
CA MET A 813 -14.49 -31.91 2.96
C MET A 813 -13.00 -31.79 2.61
N THR A 814 -12.18 -32.66 3.20
CA THR A 814 -10.74 -32.75 2.90
C THR A 814 -10.46 -33.13 1.43
N SER A 815 -11.23 -34.06 0.86
CA SER A 815 -11.12 -34.38 -0.57
C SER A 815 -11.65 -33.25 -1.46
N ASN A 816 -12.63 -32.48 -0.99
CA ASN A 816 -13.17 -31.33 -1.71
C ASN A 816 -12.17 -30.16 -1.75
N ALA A 817 -11.23 -30.07 -0.80
CA ALA A 817 -10.13 -29.11 -0.85
C ALA A 817 -9.20 -29.25 -2.08
N TYR A 818 -9.34 -30.33 -2.88
CA TYR A 818 -8.56 -30.59 -4.10
C TYR A 818 -9.24 -30.17 -5.41
N ALA A 819 -10.46 -29.65 -5.40
CA ALA A 819 -11.16 -29.20 -6.62
C ALA A 819 -12.21 -28.13 -6.31
N LEU A 820 -12.54 -27.27 -7.27
CA LEU A 820 -13.74 -26.43 -7.18
C LEU A 820 -15.03 -27.29 -7.31
N PRO A 821 -16.19 -26.83 -6.78
CA PRO A 821 -17.46 -27.56 -6.85
C PRO A 821 -17.82 -27.97 -8.29
N GLY A 822 -18.13 -29.26 -8.48
CA GLY A 822 -18.42 -29.81 -9.80
C GLY A 822 -18.13 -31.30 -9.92
N LYS A 823 -17.59 -31.72 -11.06
CA LYS A 823 -17.46 -33.13 -11.49
C LYS A 823 -16.68 -34.03 -10.52
N ASP A 824 -15.81 -33.47 -9.69
CA ASP A 824 -14.95 -34.19 -8.76
C ASP A 824 -15.17 -33.81 -7.28
N TRP A 825 -16.33 -33.22 -6.97
CA TRP A 825 -16.75 -32.84 -5.63
C TRP A 825 -17.60 -33.95 -4.97
N PHE A 826 -17.35 -34.26 -3.70
CA PHE A 826 -18.21 -35.13 -2.89
C PHE A 826 -19.39 -34.36 -2.31
N ASP A 827 -20.56 -34.98 -2.35
CA ASP A 827 -21.70 -34.60 -1.52
C ASP A 827 -21.35 -34.77 -0.03
N ILE A 828 -21.68 -33.75 0.75
CA ILE A 828 -21.56 -33.65 2.21
C ILE A 828 -22.92 -33.31 2.82
N ASP A 829 -23.06 -33.39 4.15
CA ASP A 829 -24.36 -33.16 4.81
C ASP A 829 -24.94 -31.77 4.43
N PRO A 830 -26.26 -31.63 4.23
CA PRO A 830 -26.88 -30.38 3.75
C PRO A 830 -26.64 -29.13 4.61
N ILE A 831 -26.24 -29.32 5.88
CA ILE A 831 -25.83 -28.24 6.79
C ILE A 831 -24.53 -27.55 6.35
N TRP A 832 -23.75 -28.13 5.42
CA TRP A 832 -22.48 -27.59 4.91
C TRP A 832 -22.58 -27.12 3.45
N ASN A 833 -23.76 -26.64 3.04
CA ASN A 833 -24.00 -26.18 1.67
C ASN A 833 -23.23 -24.91 1.28
N MET A 834 -22.61 -24.22 2.26
CA MET A 834 -21.77 -23.04 2.04
C MET A 834 -20.28 -23.43 2.12
N SER A 835 -19.54 -23.22 1.03
CA SER A 835 -18.09 -23.39 0.99
C SER A 835 -17.41 -22.25 0.23
N TYR A 836 -16.29 -21.77 0.78
CA TYR A 836 -15.53 -20.64 0.25
C TYR A 836 -14.13 -21.12 -0.18
N PRO A 837 -13.81 -21.14 -1.49
CA PRO A 837 -12.47 -21.47 -1.96
C PRO A 837 -11.45 -20.40 -1.56
N PHE A 838 -10.21 -20.81 -1.29
CA PHE A 838 -9.05 -19.91 -1.17
C PHE A 838 -7.85 -20.47 -1.95
N GLY A 839 -7.04 -19.58 -2.54
CA GLY A 839 -5.86 -19.94 -3.34
C GLY A 839 -6.18 -20.57 -4.70
N TRP A 840 -7.41 -20.45 -5.17
CA TRP A 840 -7.91 -21.13 -6.38
C TRP A 840 -7.74 -20.32 -7.67
N GLU A 841 -7.08 -19.17 -7.61
CA GLU A 841 -6.81 -18.28 -8.73
C GLU A 841 -5.99 -18.98 -9.84
N ASP A 842 -6.27 -18.62 -11.10
CA ASP A 842 -5.84 -19.38 -12.29
C ASP A 842 -4.33 -19.32 -12.58
N ASP A 843 -3.61 -18.35 -12.00
CA ASP A 843 -2.18 -18.10 -12.19
C ASP A 843 -1.29 -18.46 -10.97
N GLN A 844 -1.88 -18.79 -9.82
CA GLN A 844 -1.13 -19.01 -8.58
C GLN A 844 -0.75 -20.49 -8.33
N ASP A 845 0.53 -20.76 -8.14
CA ASP A 845 1.06 -22.08 -7.78
C ASP A 845 1.09 -22.35 -6.25
N GLY A 846 0.31 -21.60 -5.47
CA GLY A 846 0.39 -21.53 -4.00
C GLY A 846 -0.56 -22.44 -3.17
N PHE A 847 -0.67 -22.09 -1.88
CA PHE A 847 -1.48 -22.75 -0.85
C PHE A 847 -2.98 -22.67 -1.19
N ARG A 848 -3.74 -23.77 -1.11
CA ARG A 848 -5.16 -23.80 -1.47
C ARG A 848 -6.04 -24.53 -0.47
N GLY A 849 -7.35 -24.36 -0.57
CA GLY A 849 -8.33 -25.12 0.19
C GLY A 849 -9.72 -24.52 0.14
N HIS A 850 -10.57 -24.91 1.09
CA HIS A 850 -11.93 -24.40 1.26
C HIS A 850 -12.27 -24.19 2.75
N ALA A 851 -13.00 -23.11 3.07
CA ALA A 851 -13.69 -22.97 4.36
C ALA A 851 -15.16 -23.39 4.20
N PHE A 852 -15.59 -24.42 4.93
CA PHE A 852 -16.98 -24.88 4.99
C PHE A 852 -17.65 -24.29 6.21
N VAL A 853 -18.82 -23.68 6.03
CA VAL A 853 -19.57 -23.00 7.10
C VAL A 853 -20.89 -23.73 7.31
N SER A 854 -21.24 -24.00 8.57
CA SER A 854 -22.55 -24.59 8.88
C SER A 854 -23.67 -23.58 8.60
N THR A 855 -24.87 -24.04 8.20
CA THR A 855 -26.01 -23.13 7.92
C THR A 855 -26.51 -22.33 9.13
N ASP A 856 -26.07 -22.68 10.34
CA ASP A 856 -26.31 -21.94 11.58
C ASP A 856 -25.09 -21.13 12.06
N GLU A 857 -24.02 -21.08 11.27
CA GLU A 857 -22.71 -20.46 11.54
C GLU A 857 -22.02 -20.90 12.84
N SER A 858 -22.54 -21.92 13.53
CA SER A 858 -22.00 -22.40 14.80
C SER A 858 -20.61 -23.03 14.67
N THR A 859 -20.23 -23.47 13.47
CA THR A 859 -18.99 -24.21 13.20
C THR A 859 -18.44 -23.88 11.82
N VAL A 860 -17.12 -23.68 11.73
CA VAL A 860 -16.39 -23.50 10.48
C VAL A 860 -15.32 -24.59 10.36
N VAL A 861 -15.29 -25.31 9.25
CA VAL A 861 -14.29 -26.34 8.96
C VAL A 861 -13.37 -25.83 7.85
N LEU A 862 -12.12 -25.52 8.21
CA LEU A 862 -11.09 -25.11 7.25
C LEU A 862 -10.39 -26.35 6.69
N ALA A 863 -10.66 -26.69 5.44
CA ALA A 863 -10.08 -27.82 4.74
C ALA A 863 -8.89 -27.37 3.88
N ILE A 864 -7.68 -27.77 4.26
CA ILE A 864 -6.42 -27.41 3.61
C ILE A 864 -6.06 -28.48 2.56
N LYS A 865 -5.77 -28.03 1.34
CA LYS A 865 -5.33 -28.89 0.24
C LYS A 865 -3.93 -29.45 0.52
N GLY A 866 -3.74 -30.74 0.26
CA GLY A 866 -2.41 -31.36 0.27
C GLY A 866 -1.76 -31.51 -1.11
N THR A 867 -0.69 -32.30 -1.14
CA THR A 867 0.21 -32.49 -2.27
C THR A 867 -0.49 -32.93 -3.55
N THR A 868 -0.15 -32.27 -4.66
CA THR A 868 -0.58 -32.65 -6.02
C THR A 868 0.62 -33.08 -6.84
N LEU A 869 0.66 -34.32 -7.35
CA LEU A 869 1.80 -34.82 -8.14
C LEU A 869 1.97 -34.07 -9.48
N THR A 870 0.88 -33.63 -10.09
CA THR A 870 0.84 -32.95 -11.40
C THR A 870 -0.21 -31.85 -11.41
N GLY A 871 0.19 -30.60 -11.56
CA GLY A 871 -0.72 -29.45 -11.57
C GLY A 871 0.04 -28.16 -11.30
N VAL A 872 -0.65 -27.03 -11.23
CA VAL A 872 0.00 -25.73 -11.03
C VAL A 872 0.76 -25.65 -9.69
N THR A 873 0.22 -26.22 -8.60
CA THR A 873 0.85 -26.18 -7.26
C THR A 873 1.98 -27.19 -7.07
N SER A 874 2.17 -28.17 -7.98
CA SER A 874 2.97 -29.37 -7.68
C SER A 874 4.44 -29.09 -7.33
N LYS A 875 5.00 -27.98 -7.83
CA LYS A 875 6.34 -27.52 -7.48
C LYS A 875 6.44 -27.04 -6.03
N LYS A 876 5.51 -26.18 -5.60
CA LYS A 876 5.50 -25.62 -4.23
C LYS A 876 5.02 -26.64 -3.20
N ASP A 877 4.06 -27.51 -3.56
CA ASP A 877 3.67 -28.66 -2.74
C ASP A 877 4.91 -29.51 -2.41
N LYS A 878 5.62 -29.98 -3.45
CA LYS A 878 6.83 -30.80 -3.33
C LYS A 878 7.97 -30.11 -2.58
N PHE A 879 8.13 -28.79 -2.75
CA PHE A 879 9.13 -28.02 -2.02
C PHE A 879 8.83 -28.03 -0.51
N ASN A 880 7.58 -27.73 -0.11
CA ASN A 880 7.18 -27.71 1.29
C ASN A 880 7.20 -29.12 1.92
N ASP A 881 6.76 -30.15 1.20
CA ASP A 881 6.89 -31.56 1.63
C ASP A 881 8.35 -31.93 1.97
N ASN A 882 9.26 -31.60 1.05
CA ASN A 882 10.69 -31.89 1.19
C ASN A 882 11.36 -31.04 2.27
N LEU A 883 10.85 -29.84 2.57
CA LEU A 883 11.40 -28.96 3.60
C LEU A 883 10.91 -29.36 5.00
N LEU A 884 9.61 -29.67 5.15
CA LEU A 884 8.96 -30.00 6.42
C LEU A 884 9.27 -31.42 6.90
N PHE A 885 9.26 -32.41 6.00
CA PHE A 885 9.19 -33.84 6.38
C PHE A 885 10.43 -34.65 6.00
N SER A 886 11.49 -34.00 5.52
CA SER A 886 12.80 -34.64 5.35
C SER A 886 13.71 -34.40 6.54
N CYS A 887 14.62 -35.33 6.79
CA CYS A 887 15.58 -35.20 7.86
C CYS A 887 16.60 -34.10 7.61
N CYS A 888 16.99 -33.86 6.35
CA CYS A 888 17.91 -32.79 6.00
C CYS A 888 17.68 -32.27 4.57
N CYS A 889 16.68 -31.39 4.39
CA CYS A 889 16.40 -30.69 3.13
C CYS A 889 16.38 -31.58 1.86
N ALA A 890 15.76 -32.74 1.95
CA ALA A 890 15.64 -33.78 0.93
C ALA A 890 16.96 -34.38 0.43
N TRP A 891 18.03 -34.30 1.23
CA TRP A 891 19.20 -35.14 1.01
C TRP A 891 18.90 -36.58 1.46
N VAL A 892 18.69 -37.50 0.52
CA VAL A 892 18.49 -38.94 0.82
C VAL A 892 19.78 -39.74 0.59
N ASP A 893 20.43 -39.52 -0.55
CA ASP A 893 21.74 -40.07 -0.90
C ASP A 893 22.43 -39.20 -1.96
N ILE A 894 23.64 -39.58 -2.40
CA ILE A 894 24.45 -38.81 -3.36
C ILE A 894 23.77 -38.55 -4.72
N THR A 895 22.78 -39.37 -5.11
CA THR A 895 22.01 -39.15 -6.35
C THR A 895 21.04 -37.96 -6.24
N TRP A 896 20.79 -37.46 -5.03
CA TRP A 896 19.93 -36.32 -4.72
C TRP A 896 20.69 -35.00 -4.54
N ALA A 897 22.01 -34.97 -4.78
CA ALA A 897 22.84 -33.78 -4.57
C ALA A 897 22.43 -32.54 -5.37
N PHE A 898 21.58 -32.69 -6.40
CA PHE A 898 21.02 -31.61 -7.21
C PHE A 898 19.50 -31.39 -6.98
N SER A 899 18.91 -32.09 -6.01
CA SER A 899 17.47 -32.14 -5.73
C SER A 899 17.10 -31.68 -4.31
N THR A 900 18.07 -31.20 -3.52
CA THR A 900 17.83 -30.68 -2.18
C THR A 900 17.08 -29.35 -2.21
N VAL A 901 16.28 -29.10 -1.18
CA VAL A 901 15.52 -27.83 -1.03
C VAL A 901 16.31 -26.74 -0.31
N CYS A 902 17.35 -27.11 0.43
CA CYS A 902 18.30 -26.19 1.07
C CYS A 902 19.69 -26.84 1.19
N LYS A 903 20.69 -26.12 1.72
CA LYS A 903 22.11 -26.53 1.74
C LYS A 903 22.68 -26.91 3.13
N CYS A 904 21.83 -27.29 4.09
CA CYS A 904 22.24 -27.59 5.46
C CYS A 904 22.92 -28.96 5.68
N HIS A 905 23.08 -29.76 4.62
CA HIS A 905 23.83 -31.02 4.65
C HIS A 905 25.32 -30.79 4.40
N GLU A 906 26.19 -31.31 5.28
CA GLU A 906 27.64 -31.29 5.07
C GLU A 906 28.18 -32.56 4.38
N LYS A 907 28.04 -33.70 5.08
CA LYS A 907 28.66 -35.01 4.79
C LYS A 907 27.65 -36.09 5.17
N SER A 908 27.79 -37.28 4.61
CA SER A 908 26.87 -38.42 4.76
C SER A 908 26.20 -38.51 6.14
N TYR A 909 24.90 -38.17 6.19
CA TYR A 909 24.04 -38.19 7.38
C TYR A 909 24.39 -37.19 8.51
N ARG A 910 25.03 -36.06 8.20
CA ARG A 910 25.20 -34.91 9.10
C ARG A 910 24.43 -33.69 8.60
N CYS A 911 23.69 -33.03 9.50
CA CYS A 911 22.91 -31.84 9.17
C CYS A 911 23.03 -30.74 10.23
N ASP A 912 23.14 -29.50 9.76
CA ASP A 912 23.15 -28.29 10.58
C ASP A 912 21.71 -27.92 11.01
N THR A 913 21.47 -27.92 12.32
CA THR A 913 20.15 -27.74 12.94
C THR A 913 19.70 -26.28 12.90
N THR A 914 20.64 -25.34 13.07
CA THR A 914 20.40 -23.90 12.97
C THR A 914 19.96 -23.56 11.55
N CYS A 915 20.76 -24.00 10.57
CA CYS A 915 20.46 -23.84 9.15
C CYS A 915 19.13 -24.47 8.75
N LEU A 916 18.78 -25.67 9.25
CA LEU A 916 17.49 -26.31 8.96
C LEU A 916 16.30 -25.52 9.48
N SER A 917 16.41 -24.99 10.70
CA SER A 917 15.36 -24.22 11.34
C SER A 917 15.19 -22.89 10.61
N ASP A 918 16.30 -22.22 10.28
CA ASP A 918 16.32 -21.03 9.42
C ASP A 918 15.65 -21.27 8.06
N ALA A 919 16.03 -22.32 7.33
CA ALA A 919 15.41 -22.66 6.04
C ALA A 919 13.90 -22.91 6.18
N LEU A 920 13.47 -23.58 7.25
CA LEU A 920 12.05 -23.78 7.54
C LEU A 920 11.29 -22.50 7.83
N ILE A 921 11.91 -21.48 8.42
CA ILE A 921 11.25 -20.21 8.74
C ILE A 921 11.29 -19.24 7.56
N GLN A 922 12.43 -19.18 6.87
CA GLN A 922 12.70 -18.23 5.81
C GLN A 922 12.10 -18.68 4.47
N ASP A 923 12.03 -19.99 4.22
CA ASP A 923 11.60 -20.55 2.93
C ASP A 923 10.27 -21.34 2.98
N SER A 924 9.76 -21.78 4.16
CA SER A 924 8.46 -22.48 4.20
C SER A 924 7.28 -21.51 4.05
N MET A 925 6.82 -21.37 2.80
CA MET A 925 5.73 -20.44 2.48
C MET A 925 4.37 -20.91 3.01
N PHE A 926 4.14 -22.22 3.16
CA PHE A 926 2.79 -22.74 3.40
C PHE A 926 2.35 -22.69 4.87
N TYR A 927 3.25 -22.83 5.85
CA TYR A 927 2.87 -22.71 7.26
C TYR A 927 2.44 -21.27 7.60
N LEU A 928 3.21 -20.27 7.15
CA LEU A 928 2.91 -18.84 7.39
C LEU A 928 1.59 -18.40 6.74
N ILE A 929 1.34 -18.75 5.46
CA ILE A 929 0.06 -18.46 4.81
C ILE A 929 -1.12 -19.10 5.58
N GLY A 930 -0.91 -20.30 6.15
CA GLY A 930 -1.89 -20.96 6.99
C GLY A 930 -2.22 -20.19 8.28
N VAL A 931 -1.22 -19.52 8.90
CA VAL A 931 -1.41 -18.67 10.08
C VAL A 931 -2.33 -17.50 9.75
N ASP A 932 -2.08 -16.82 8.64
CA ASP A 932 -2.89 -15.67 8.19
C ASP A 932 -4.35 -16.07 7.88
N ILE A 933 -4.55 -17.22 7.24
CA ILE A 933 -5.90 -17.73 6.94
C ILE A 933 -6.66 -18.07 8.23
N VAL A 934 -6.01 -18.72 9.21
CA VAL A 934 -6.65 -19.03 10.50
C VAL A 934 -6.98 -17.75 11.29
N ASN A 935 -6.08 -16.76 11.29
CA ASN A 935 -6.36 -15.45 11.89
C ASN A 935 -7.57 -14.77 11.23
N ASN A 936 -7.62 -14.74 9.90
CA ASN A 936 -8.73 -14.13 9.16
C ASN A 936 -10.06 -14.87 9.40
N VAL A 937 -10.07 -16.21 9.38
CA VAL A 937 -11.29 -17.00 9.68
C VAL A 937 -11.74 -16.78 11.13
N THR A 938 -10.81 -16.70 12.09
CA THR A 938 -11.14 -16.41 13.49
C THR A 938 -11.69 -15.00 13.68
N ALA A 939 -11.20 -14.02 12.91
CA ALA A 939 -11.72 -12.65 12.92
C ALA A 939 -13.09 -12.51 12.24
N MET A 940 -13.38 -13.33 11.22
CA MET A 940 -14.69 -13.36 10.54
C MET A 940 -15.76 -14.12 11.33
N TYR A 941 -15.36 -15.17 12.07
CA TYR A 941 -16.26 -16.07 12.78
C TYR A 941 -15.88 -16.19 14.28
N PRO A 942 -15.94 -15.08 15.06
CA PRO A 942 -15.40 -15.03 16.42
C PRO A 942 -16.13 -15.90 17.43
N ASP A 943 -17.43 -16.15 17.22
CA ASP A 943 -18.28 -16.97 18.10
C ASP A 943 -18.39 -18.44 17.65
N SER A 944 -17.78 -18.80 16.52
CA SER A 944 -17.91 -20.13 15.90
C SER A 944 -16.84 -21.12 16.36
N ASN A 945 -17.18 -22.41 16.32
CA ASN A 945 -16.20 -23.48 16.55
C ASN A 945 -15.38 -23.68 15.27
N ILE A 946 -14.10 -23.32 15.28
CA ILE A 946 -13.21 -23.52 14.13
C ILE A 946 -12.49 -24.86 14.26
N TRP A 947 -12.64 -25.72 13.25
CA TRP A 947 -11.92 -26.99 13.11
C TRP A 947 -11.03 -26.95 11.86
N LEU A 948 -9.87 -27.57 11.92
CA LEU A 948 -8.96 -27.68 10.78
C LEU A 948 -8.93 -29.12 10.26
N VAL A 949 -9.01 -29.31 8.96
CA VAL A 949 -8.86 -30.63 8.33
C VAL A 949 -7.94 -30.55 7.13
N GLY A 950 -7.33 -31.66 6.77
CA GLY A 950 -6.44 -31.73 5.61
C GLY A 950 -5.94 -33.14 5.37
N HIS A 951 -5.38 -33.35 4.18
CA HIS A 951 -4.81 -34.64 3.77
C HIS A 951 -3.36 -34.46 3.32
N SER A 952 -2.50 -35.45 3.56
CA SER A 952 -1.09 -35.39 3.16
C SER A 952 -0.42 -34.13 3.75
N LEU A 953 0.35 -33.36 2.96
CA LEU A 953 0.88 -32.02 3.33
C LEU A 953 -0.16 -31.12 4.02
N GLY A 954 -1.40 -31.07 3.51
CA GLY A 954 -2.47 -30.25 4.06
C GLY A 954 -2.93 -30.71 5.44
N GLY A 955 -2.86 -32.01 5.72
CA GLY A 955 -3.15 -32.60 7.02
C GLY A 955 -2.08 -32.25 8.06
N ALA A 956 -0.82 -32.33 7.67
CA ALA A 956 0.29 -31.89 8.52
C ALA A 956 0.23 -30.36 8.80
N LEU A 957 -0.12 -29.54 7.80
CA LEU A 957 -0.36 -28.10 7.99
C LEU A 957 -1.53 -27.85 8.96
N ALA A 958 -2.65 -28.58 8.83
CA ALA A 958 -3.78 -28.51 9.77
C ALA A 958 -3.38 -28.92 11.21
N ALA A 959 -2.48 -29.90 11.38
CA ALA A 959 -1.95 -30.32 12.67
C ALA A 959 -1.03 -29.26 13.31
N LEU A 960 -0.12 -28.66 12.53
CA LEU A 960 0.76 -27.58 12.97
C LEU A 960 -0.03 -26.33 13.39
N LEU A 961 -0.99 -25.90 12.56
CA LEU A 961 -1.87 -24.75 12.85
C LEU A 961 -2.80 -25.04 14.03
N GLY A 962 -3.36 -26.25 14.13
CA GLY A 962 -4.21 -26.66 15.25
C GLY A 962 -3.49 -26.60 16.59
N SER A 963 -2.23 -27.03 16.59
CA SER A 963 -1.34 -26.94 17.75
C SER A 963 -0.94 -25.49 18.08
N THR A 964 -0.77 -24.63 17.05
CA THR A 964 -0.44 -23.21 17.21
C THR A 964 -1.58 -22.42 17.87
N PHE A 965 -2.83 -22.65 17.44
CA PHE A 965 -3.99 -21.85 17.86
C PHE A 965 -4.91 -22.54 18.88
N GLY A 966 -4.61 -23.77 19.30
CA GLY A 966 -5.50 -24.56 20.15
C GLY A 966 -6.85 -24.84 19.50
N LEU A 967 -6.83 -25.24 18.21
CA LEU A 967 -8.00 -25.56 17.41
C LEU A 967 -8.10 -27.08 17.16
N PRO A 968 -9.28 -27.71 17.33
CA PRO A 968 -9.47 -29.13 17.02
C PRO A 968 -9.13 -29.43 15.55
N SER A 969 -8.18 -30.35 15.33
CA SER A 969 -7.68 -30.69 13.99
C SER A 969 -7.80 -32.18 13.68
N VAL A 970 -8.15 -32.52 12.43
CA VAL A 970 -8.19 -33.89 11.92
C VAL A 970 -7.35 -34.02 10.64
N ALA A 971 -6.25 -34.78 10.72
CA ALA A 971 -5.26 -34.92 9.66
C ALA A 971 -5.32 -36.30 9.02
N PHE A 972 -5.66 -36.39 7.73
CA PHE A 972 -5.83 -37.65 7.01
C PHE A 972 -4.56 -38.06 6.23
N GLU A 973 -4.04 -39.26 6.49
CA GLU A 973 -2.83 -39.81 5.83
C GLU A 973 -1.65 -38.80 5.76
N SER A 974 -1.48 -37.95 6.79
CA SER A 974 -0.42 -36.92 6.78
C SER A 974 0.97 -37.53 7.02
N PRO A 975 2.06 -36.92 6.52
CA PRO A 975 3.41 -37.20 7.04
C PRO A 975 3.51 -36.87 8.54
N GLY A 976 4.52 -37.43 9.22
CA GLY A 976 4.82 -37.08 10.61
C GLY A 976 5.33 -35.65 10.77
N GLU A 977 4.63 -34.81 11.51
CA GLU A 977 4.90 -33.36 11.60
C GLU A 977 5.53 -32.91 12.94
N ARG A 978 5.72 -33.82 13.91
CA ARG A 978 6.33 -33.50 15.22
C ARG A 978 7.72 -32.88 15.11
N MET A 979 8.55 -33.39 14.19
CA MET A 979 9.87 -32.81 13.88
C MET A 979 9.75 -31.40 13.28
N ALA A 980 8.80 -31.17 12.38
CA ALA A 980 8.55 -29.86 11.78
C ALA A 980 8.09 -28.84 12.84
N ALA A 981 7.21 -29.25 13.77
CA ALA A 981 6.78 -28.41 14.89
C ALA A 981 7.94 -27.97 15.78
N THR A 982 8.88 -28.88 16.05
CA THR A 982 10.10 -28.59 16.83
C THR A 982 10.99 -27.56 16.09
N ARG A 983 11.26 -27.77 14.80
CA ARG A 983 12.09 -26.87 13.97
C ARG A 983 11.42 -25.53 13.64
N LEU A 984 10.09 -25.44 13.75
CA LEU A 984 9.35 -24.18 13.70
C LEU A 984 9.27 -23.49 15.08
N HIS A 985 9.86 -24.09 16.12
CA HIS A 985 9.88 -23.65 17.51
C HIS A 985 8.46 -23.41 18.08
N LEU A 986 7.51 -24.29 17.75
CA LEU A 986 6.14 -24.20 18.22
C LEU A 986 6.07 -24.61 19.71
N PRO A 987 5.60 -23.73 20.63
CA PRO A 987 5.42 -24.11 22.03
C PRO A 987 4.40 -25.24 22.16
N ILE A 988 4.76 -26.27 22.93
CA ILE A 988 3.97 -27.50 23.06
C ILE A 988 2.92 -27.30 24.16
N PRO A 989 1.63 -27.58 23.91
CA PRO A 989 0.61 -27.56 24.96
C PRO A 989 0.91 -28.55 26.10
N PRO A 990 0.62 -28.20 27.37
CA PRO A 990 0.90 -29.06 28.50
C PRO A 990 0.10 -30.36 28.43
N SER A 991 0.74 -31.46 28.80
CA SER A 991 0.17 -32.80 28.76
C SER A 991 0.16 -33.43 30.16
N THR A 992 -0.95 -34.09 30.52
CA THR A 992 -1.02 -34.93 31.73
C THR A 992 -0.69 -36.40 31.44
N SER A 993 -0.20 -36.71 30.23
CA SER A 993 0.14 -38.05 29.78
C SER A 993 1.64 -38.35 29.93
N SER A 994 2.02 -39.62 29.73
CA SER A 994 3.40 -40.06 29.50
C SER A 994 4.04 -39.36 28.30
N SER A 995 3.25 -39.06 27.27
CA SER A 995 3.71 -38.34 26.08
C SER A 995 3.54 -36.82 26.24
N PRO A 996 4.62 -36.01 26.14
CA PRO A 996 4.52 -34.55 26.21
C PRO A 996 3.76 -33.96 25.01
N TRP A 997 3.67 -34.69 23.90
CA TRP A 997 3.01 -34.25 22.66
C TRP A 997 1.50 -34.49 22.64
N ALA A 998 0.95 -35.20 23.63
CA ALA A 998 -0.47 -35.53 23.72
C ALA A 998 -1.38 -34.35 24.07
N GLY A 999 -0.82 -33.21 24.49
CA GLY A 999 -1.58 -31.97 24.73
C GLY A 999 -2.08 -31.28 23.46
N ALA A 1000 -1.53 -31.62 22.29
CA ALA A 1000 -1.94 -31.05 21.00
C ALA A 1000 -3.37 -31.50 20.61
N PRO A 1001 -4.25 -30.58 20.15
CA PRO A 1001 -5.67 -30.86 19.86
C PRO A 1001 -5.87 -31.57 18.50
N VAL A 1002 -4.95 -32.45 18.11
CA VAL A 1002 -4.87 -33.07 16.80
C VAL A 1002 -5.25 -34.55 16.87
N THR A 1003 -6.01 -35.03 15.87
CA THR A 1003 -6.23 -36.45 15.62
C THR A 1003 -5.82 -36.80 14.19
N HIS A 1004 -4.78 -37.62 14.05
CA HIS A 1004 -4.37 -38.22 12.79
C HIS A 1004 -5.23 -39.44 12.48
N VAL A 1005 -5.59 -39.62 11.21
CA VAL A 1005 -6.45 -40.70 10.74
C VAL A 1005 -5.82 -41.31 9.50
N TYR A 1006 -5.32 -42.53 9.62
CA TYR A 1006 -4.57 -43.19 8.55
C TYR A 1006 -4.69 -44.71 8.59
N HIS A 1007 -4.22 -45.39 7.55
CA HIS A 1007 -4.19 -46.85 7.51
C HIS A 1007 -2.76 -47.43 7.42
N ASN A 1008 -2.53 -48.61 8.01
CA ASN A 1008 -1.20 -49.23 8.06
C ASN A 1008 -0.64 -49.72 6.70
N ALA A 1009 -1.42 -49.61 5.62
CA ALA A 1009 -0.96 -49.85 4.25
C ALA A 1009 -0.47 -48.58 3.51
N ASP A 1010 -0.48 -47.39 4.12
CA ASP A 1010 0.04 -46.16 3.52
C ASP A 1010 1.50 -45.95 3.95
N PRO A 1011 2.46 -45.88 3.03
CA PRO A 1011 3.84 -45.62 3.39
C PRO A 1011 4.14 -44.21 3.90
N ILE A 1012 3.28 -43.21 3.70
CA ILE A 1012 3.51 -41.81 4.12
C ILE A 1012 3.42 -41.59 5.64
N PRO A 1013 2.26 -41.79 6.30
CA PRO A 1013 2.15 -41.63 7.77
C PRO A 1013 2.99 -42.65 8.53
N GLN A 1014 3.35 -43.78 7.91
CA GLN A 1014 4.25 -44.77 8.50
C GLN A 1014 5.74 -44.36 8.42
N GLY A 1015 6.09 -43.27 7.71
CA GLY A 1015 7.47 -42.88 7.39
C GLY A 1015 8.28 -43.92 6.63
N THR A 1016 7.60 -44.82 5.89
CA THR A 1016 8.23 -45.91 5.12
C THR A 1016 8.40 -45.58 3.64
N CYS A 1017 7.94 -44.41 3.17
CA CYS A 1017 8.12 -43.98 1.78
C CYS A 1017 9.55 -43.45 1.46
N THR A 1018 10.59 -44.07 2.01
CA THR A 1018 11.98 -43.57 2.02
C THR A 1018 12.96 -44.37 1.15
N GLY A 1019 14.08 -43.75 0.78
CA GLY A 1019 15.24 -44.41 0.14
C GLY A 1019 15.09 -44.74 -1.35
N ILE A 1020 16.21 -45.10 -1.99
CA ILE A 1020 16.36 -45.23 -3.46
C ILE A 1020 15.40 -46.24 -4.13
N GLY A 1021 14.77 -47.15 -3.37
CA GLY A 1021 13.77 -48.09 -3.88
C GLY A 1021 12.31 -47.60 -3.78
N SER A 1022 12.04 -46.51 -3.07
CA SER A 1022 10.68 -46.00 -2.81
C SER A 1022 10.08 -45.30 -4.04
N PRO A 1023 8.79 -45.49 -4.36
CA PRO A 1023 8.08 -44.69 -5.35
C PRO A 1023 8.06 -43.18 -5.02
N CYS A 1024 7.97 -42.80 -3.74
CA CYS A 1024 8.05 -41.38 -3.34
C CYS A 1024 9.41 -40.79 -3.71
N ALA A 1025 10.49 -41.54 -3.44
CA ALA A 1025 11.84 -41.15 -3.80
C ALA A 1025 12.00 -40.99 -5.33
N HIS A 1026 11.46 -41.91 -6.13
CA HIS A 1026 11.47 -41.78 -7.60
C HIS A 1026 10.65 -40.57 -8.11
N ALA A 1027 9.61 -40.15 -7.39
CA ALA A 1027 8.89 -38.91 -7.65
C ALA A 1027 9.61 -37.65 -7.08
N GLY A 1028 10.70 -37.85 -6.35
CA GLY A 1028 11.55 -36.82 -5.74
C GLY A 1028 11.03 -36.25 -4.40
N TYR A 1029 10.19 -37.01 -3.69
CA TYR A 1029 9.74 -36.69 -2.34
C TYR A 1029 10.58 -37.45 -1.29
N ALA A 1030 11.07 -36.74 -0.28
CA ALA A 1030 11.87 -37.25 0.82
C ALA A 1030 11.10 -37.16 2.15
N LEU A 1031 10.04 -37.97 2.26
CA LEU A 1031 9.17 -38.04 3.44
C LEU A 1031 9.76 -39.07 4.42
N GLU A 1032 10.65 -38.61 5.31
CA GLU A 1032 11.42 -39.44 6.25
C GLU A 1032 10.82 -39.49 7.67
N THR A 1033 9.87 -38.62 7.98
CA THR A 1033 9.20 -38.57 9.28
C THR A 1033 8.02 -39.53 9.41
N ARG A 1034 7.74 -39.90 10.66
CA ARG A 1034 6.60 -40.71 11.10
C ARG A 1034 5.99 -40.22 12.42
N CYS A 1035 6.68 -39.40 13.20
CA CYS A 1035 6.16 -39.01 14.51
C CYS A 1035 5.09 -37.91 14.41
N HIS A 1036 3.93 -38.15 15.03
CA HIS A 1036 2.76 -37.28 14.99
C HIS A 1036 2.50 -36.53 16.29
N LEU A 1037 1.73 -35.44 16.24
CA LEU A 1037 1.23 -34.71 17.41
C LEU A 1037 -0.13 -35.28 17.88
N GLY A 1038 -0.45 -35.12 19.17
CA GLY A 1038 -1.76 -35.53 19.68
C GLY A 1038 -2.00 -37.04 19.61
N LYS A 1039 -2.99 -37.48 18.83
CA LYS A 1039 -3.48 -38.87 18.79
C LYS A 1039 -3.63 -39.40 17.36
N SER A 1040 -3.50 -40.71 17.19
CA SER A 1040 -3.65 -41.42 15.92
C SER A 1040 -4.76 -42.48 15.98
N ILE A 1041 -5.63 -42.49 14.96
CA ILE A 1041 -6.57 -43.56 14.63
C ILE A 1041 -5.96 -44.34 13.47
N VAL A 1042 -5.56 -45.59 13.72
CA VAL A 1042 -4.86 -46.42 12.72
C VAL A 1042 -5.75 -47.58 12.29
N TYR A 1043 -6.12 -47.59 11.01
CA TYR A 1043 -6.91 -48.64 10.38
C TYR A 1043 -6.00 -49.78 9.88
N ASP A 1044 -6.30 -51.03 10.26
CA ASP A 1044 -5.54 -52.24 9.87
C ASP A 1044 -5.89 -52.73 8.45
N ALA A 1045 -5.62 -51.93 7.42
CA ALA A 1045 -5.89 -52.28 6.04
C ALA A 1045 -5.05 -53.47 5.54
N VAL A 1046 -3.85 -53.67 6.09
CA VAL A 1046 -3.00 -54.83 5.79
C VAL A 1046 -3.67 -56.13 6.26
N GLY A 1047 -4.05 -56.21 7.54
CA GLY A 1047 -4.64 -57.42 8.13
C GLY A 1047 -6.11 -57.66 7.72
N LYS A 1048 -6.92 -56.60 7.61
CA LYS A 1048 -8.37 -56.72 7.31
C LYS A 1048 -8.68 -56.77 5.82
N LEU A 1049 -8.03 -55.93 5.01
CA LEU A 1049 -8.32 -55.81 3.57
C LEU A 1049 -7.30 -56.56 2.69
N GLY A 1050 -6.26 -57.16 3.28
CA GLY A 1050 -5.19 -57.85 2.55
C GLY A 1050 -4.34 -56.92 1.69
N TRP A 1051 -4.26 -55.63 2.05
CA TRP A 1051 -3.50 -54.66 1.28
C TRP A 1051 -1.99 -54.80 1.53
N GLY A 1052 -1.19 -54.76 0.45
CA GLY A 1052 0.23 -54.48 0.58
C GLY A 1052 0.45 -52.99 0.86
N VAL A 1053 1.54 -52.67 1.58
CA VAL A 1053 1.99 -51.28 1.79
C VAL A 1053 2.36 -50.67 0.44
N ASP A 1054 1.62 -49.64 0.02
CA ASP A 1054 1.68 -49.13 -1.35
C ASP A 1054 1.17 -47.69 -1.41
N ILE A 1055 1.98 -46.76 -1.96
CA ILE A 1055 1.63 -45.35 -2.15
C ILE A 1055 0.34 -45.15 -2.96
N ARG A 1056 -0.07 -46.14 -3.77
CA ARG A 1056 -1.34 -46.11 -4.48
C ARG A 1056 -2.56 -46.22 -3.56
N ARG A 1057 -2.40 -46.46 -2.25
CA ARG A 1057 -3.46 -46.47 -1.24
C ARG A 1057 -3.69 -45.11 -0.59
N HIS A 1058 -2.64 -44.28 -0.52
CA HIS A 1058 -2.66 -42.92 0.04
C HIS A 1058 -3.83 -42.02 -0.40
N PRO A 1059 -4.25 -41.96 -1.69
CA PRO A 1059 -5.18 -40.92 -2.12
C PRO A 1059 -6.48 -40.89 -1.31
N ILE A 1060 -6.81 -39.76 -0.68
CA ILE A 1060 -7.99 -39.53 0.18
C ILE A 1060 -9.29 -40.19 -0.29
N ARG A 1061 -9.57 -40.24 -1.60
CA ARG A 1061 -10.73 -40.94 -2.16
C ARG A 1061 -10.76 -42.46 -1.88
N GLN A 1062 -9.61 -43.13 -1.84
CA GLN A 1062 -9.52 -44.53 -1.42
C GLN A 1062 -9.73 -44.66 0.09
N VAL A 1063 -9.13 -43.79 0.90
CA VAL A 1063 -9.32 -43.75 2.36
C VAL A 1063 -10.81 -43.63 2.70
N ILE A 1064 -11.51 -42.64 2.12
CA ILE A 1064 -12.97 -42.47 2.26
C ILE A 1064 -13.69 -43.76 1.85
N THR A 1065 -13.58 -44.16 0.59
CA THR A 1065 -14.50 -45.17 0.01
C THR A 1065 -14.14 -46.63 0.32
N LYS A 1066 -12.95 -46.90 0.84
CA LYS A 1066 -12.44 -48.25 1.10
C LYS A 1066 -11.97 -48.50 2.53
N VAL A 1067 -11.83 -47.46 3.36
CA VAL A 1067 -11.42 -47.61 4.76
C VAL A 1067 -12.46 -47.01 5.70
N ILE A 1068 -12.72 -45.70 5.63
CA ILE A 1068 -13.66 -45.02 6.53
C ILE A 1068 -15.11 -45.47 6.28
N GLU A 1069 -15.53 -45.53 5.01
CA GLU A 1069 -16.89 -45.94 4.61
C GLU A 1069 -17.00 -47.45 4.34
N ALA A 1070 -15.96 -48.23 4.63
CA ALA A 1070 -16.01 -49.69 4.51
C ALA A 1070 -17.13 -50.28 5.39
N ASN A 1071 -17.84 -51.29 4.88
CA ASN A 1071 -18.80 -52.07 5.66
C ASN A 1071 -18.08 -53.17 6.46
N GLU A 1072 -17.06 -52.77 7.22
CA GLU A 1072 -16.14 -53.61 7.98
C GLU A 1072 -16.00 -53.09 9.41
N THR A 1073 -15.78 -54.00 10.36
CA THR A 1073 -15.44 -53.65 11.75
C THR A 1073 -13.95 -53.87 12.00
N TRP A 1074 -13.29 -52.85 12.55
CA TRP A 1074 -11.84 -52.79 12.62
C TRP A 1074 -11.31 -53.36 13.94
N GLU A 1075 -11.43 -52.59 15.02
CA GLU A 1075 -10.89 -52.90 16.35
C GLU A 1075 -12.02 -53.17 17.33
N ASP A 1076 -12.00 -54.30 18.04
CA ASP A 1076 -13.03 -54.71 19.02
C ASP A 1076 -14.49 -54.65 18.53
N GLY A 1077 -14.72 -54.78 17.22
CA GLY A 1077 -16.04 -54.66 16.61
C GLY A 1077 -16.51 -53.22 16.36
N ARG A 1078 -15.64 -52.22 16.54
CA ARG A 1078 -15.93 -50.80 16.26
C ARG A 1078 -15.80 -50.48 14.77
N ASP A 1079 -16.63 -49.55 14.29
CA ASP A 1079 -16.50 -48.92 12.96
C ASP A 1079 -15.27 -48.02 12.83
N VAL A 1080 -14.81 -47.44 13.94
CA VAL A 1080 -13.63 -46.57 14.02
C VAL A 1080 -12.69 -47.11 15.11
N PRO A 1081 -11.40 -47.35 14.80
CA PRO A 1081 -10.39 -47.73 15.80
C PRO A 1081 -10.25 -46.71 16.93
N LEU A 1082 -9.67 -47.12 18.06
CA LEU A 1082 -9.42 -46.19 19.15
C LEU A 1082 -8.28 -45.22 18.80
N ALA A 1083 -8.56 -43.92 18.96
CA ALA A 1083 -7.55 -42.87 18.94
C ALA A 1083 -6.57 -43.06 20.11
N ARG A 1084 -5.30 -43.34 19.79
CA ARG A 1084 -4.21 -43.58 20.76
C ARG A 1084 -3.15 -42.50 20.65
N GLU A 1085 -2.46 -42.23 21.74
CA GLU A 1085 -1.26 -41.39 21.73
C GLU A 1085 -0.07 -42.20 21.20
N GLU A 1086 0.87 -41.54 20.54
CA GLU A 1086 2.06 -42.20 20.00
C GLU A 1086 3.22 -42.13 21.00
N GLU A 1087 3.52 -43.27 21.61
CA GLU A 1087 4.62 -43.47 22.57
C GLU A 1087 5.93 -43.88 21.84
N ASP A 1088 7.08 -43.48 22.38
CA ASP A 1088 8.44 -43.87 21.94
C ASP A 1088 8.78 -43.72 20.44
N CYS A 1089 8.12 -42.79 19.74
CA CYS A 1089 8.48 -42.46 18.36
C CYS A 1089 9.76 -41.62 18.26
N VAL A 1090 10.64 -42.03 17.33
CA VAL A 1090 11.87 -41.34 16.94
C VAL A 1090 11.92 -41.21 15.42
N ASP A 1091 12.06 -39.98 14.94
CA ASP A 1091 12.35 -39.63 13.56
C ASP A 1091 13.87 -39.62 13.30
N CYS A 1092 14.27 -39.72 12.03
CA CYS A 1092 15.63 -39.39 11.58
C CYS A 1092 16.81 -40.10 12.29
N PHE A 1093 16.61 -41.29 12.87
CA PHE A 1093 17.59 -42.02 13.70
C PHE A 1093 18.99 -42.27 13.08
N LYS A 1094 19.15 -42.10 11.76
CA LYS A 1094 20.44 -42.22 11.06
C LYS A 1094 21.25 -40.92 11.05
N TRP A 1095 20.64 -39.79 11.37
CA TRP A 1095 21.18 -38.45 11.21
C TRP A 1095 21.84 -37.95 12.49
N GLU A 1096 23.04 -37.41 12.34
CA GLU A 1096 23.72 -36.62 13.36
C GLU A 1096 23.39 -35.13 13.13
N PHE A 1097 22.60 -34.58 14.05
CA PHE A 1097 22.27 -33.16 14.08
C PHE A 1097 23.27 -32.40 14.96
N PHE A 1098 23.75 -31.26 14.48
CA PHE A 1098 24.65 -30.39 15.25
C PHE A 1098 24.23 -28.93 15.11
N GLU A 1099 24.73 -28.08 16.01
CA GLU A 1099 24.57 -26.62 15.97
C GLU A 1099 25.91 -26.00 15.58
N ASN A 1100 25.86 -25.02 14.69
CA ASN A 1100 27.03 -24.26 14.24
C ASN A 1100 26.95 -22.90 14.95
N ILE A 1101 27.81 -22.71 15.96
CA ILE A 1101 27.80 -21.56 16.91
C ILE A 1101 28.73 -20.45 16.41
#